data_AF-Q4BWW4-F1
#
_entry.id   AF-Q4BWW4-F1
#
_cell.length_a   1.000
_cell.length_b   1.000
_cell.length_c   1.000
_cell.angle_alpha   90.00
_cell.angle_beta   90.00
_cell.angle_gamma   90.00
#
_symmetry.space_group_name_H-M   'P 1'
#
loop_
_entity.id
_entity.type
_entity.pdbx_description
1 polymer ?
#
loop_
_entity_poly.entity_id
_entity_poly.type
_entity_poly.pdbx_seq_one_letter_code
_entity_poly.pdbx_strand_id
1 'polypeptide(L)'
;MDLDSEENKKRFNNKIEKDKFIIKILRVLFLYYFVFASRSNPLDKEKKYDPSSELTYNPVENFDTQILPILKGDDDQAKKNLFINIKKGFETINVKLKLNKLKKLLIDCIKKTKLFDTKPCTLKVSISQGILEKDEDKIIDSNQIFNDKLAKKEGLKYISVDDSSGIDKEELCSLSVEIKFNDIQYFRSNEEQKFSMKYDLEGIKTIPMLLTPQEKQCREIYKQGLINQACLVCNYNYERLKEEIFNAEDNPKMFWYQLTFSLLTYLSLKVLLDEAKKADTRLFIPLLRLHLTDKDDASPEEVFMRSFSYVLSHLLNEYHRFSSQGICLKQLDFFKKRNSLSSLYSTIPKIFKFDNYTPKLDKLAIIVVSSRECDRKSTNTYQIKNMIGEVICLDHQKNTSNAIRLYNQGTFSKNYDTEEIYKNPDVLTNKVTELYNKGYRHFLYIAKSPYSNYLNITGEDRELFFMSPDIIKTLKIGKGDIHIYPIFFDKYYVVKLQNIKAASLYIQDTSELRGLVNDKADASQRSLVFFNLFNGITVGNKNDRSYNGVISYTTLLNIYNDIEHEKTIYAGLINDTELKKDILNYLTLFHFSRYEAASSMINLKLDPYQNLIGDNSVGALSMSKHSNKNIDFNSLAFLTEVRRYLYDKLEKEEQE
;
A
#
# COMPACT_ATOMS: atom_id res chain seq x y z
N MET A 1 -13.75 -26.35 -1.90
CA MET A 1 -15.13 -26.21 -1.38
C MET A 1 -15.53 -27.45 -0.58
N ASP A 2 -14.58 -28.13 0.05
CA ASP A 2 -14.87 -29.32 0.86
C ASP A 2 -15.15 -28.86 2.29
N LEU A 3 -16.42 -28.84 2.68
CA LEU A 3 -16.85 -28.39 4.00
C LEU A 3 -16.57 -29.45 5.08
N ASP A 4 -16.30 -30.69 4.69
CA ASP A 4 -16.28 -31.84 5.60
C ASP A 4 -14.89 -32.15 6.16
N SER A 5 -13.85 -31.49 5.67
CA SER A 5 -12.51 -31.58 6.25
C SER A 5 -12.52 -31.15 7.73
N GLU A 6 -11.80 -31.87 8.58
CA GLU A 6 -11.69 -31.58 10.02
C GLU A 6 -11.21 -30.15 10.32
N GLU A 7 -10.36 -29.59 9.45
CA GLU A 7 -9.92 -28.20 9.56
C GLU A 7 -11.06 -27.20 9.36
N ASN A 8 -11.93 -27.44 8.36
CA ASN A 8 -13.06 -26.56 8.09
C ASN A 8 -14.16 -26.70 9.15
N LYS A 9 -14.39 -27.92 9.68
CA LYS A 9 -15.32 -28.16 10.80
C LYS A 9 -14.95 -27.34 12.04
N LYS A 10 -13.65 -27.28 12.38
CA LYS A 10 -13.17 -26.49 13.53
C LYS A 10 -13.44 -24.99 13.39
N ARG A 11 -13.46 -24.44 12.16
CA ARG A 11 -13.78 -23.02 11.91
C ARG A 11 -15.21 -22.67 12.27
N PHE A 12 -16.14 -23.64 12.25
CA PHE A 12 -17.54 -23.38 12.61
C PHE A 12 -17.76 -23.14 14.11
N ASN A 13 -16.77 -23.45 14.95
CA ASN A 13 -16.84 -23.22 16.40
C ASN A 13 -16.61 -21.74 16.76
N ASN A 14 -15.99 -20.95 15.87
CA ASN A 14 -15.79 -19.51 16.05
C ASN A 14 -16.62 -18.76 14.99
N LYS A 15 -17.49 -17.83 15.42
CA LYS A 15 -18.43 -17.14 14.53
C LYS A 15 -17.71 -16.28 13.49
N ILE A 16 -16.62 -15.61 13.87
CA ILE A 16 -15.82 -14.77 12.97
C ILE A 16 -15.15 -15.63 11.89
N GLU A 17 -14.53 -16.74 12.28
CA GLU A 17 -13.86 -17.67 11.35
C GLU A 17 -14.89 -18.31 10.40
N LYS A 18 -16.06 -18.70 10.91
CA LYS A 18 -17.19 -19.19 10.12
C LYS A 18 -17.65 -18.20 9.06
N ASP A 19 -17.93 -16.96 9.44
CA ASP A 19 -18.47 -15.94 8.53
C ASP A 19 -17.45 -15.59 7.44
N LYS A 20 -16.17 -15.41 7.80
CA LYS A 20 -15.08 -15.20 6.84
C LYS A 20 -14.98 -16.33 5.81
N PHE A 21 -15.08 -17.58 6.28
CA PHE A 21 -15.00 -18.76 5.42
C PHE A 21 -16.20 -18.83 4.46
N ILE A 22 -17.42 -18.59 4.95
CA ILE A 22 -18.63 -18.58 4.13
C ILE A 22 -18.55 -17.50 3.04
N ILE A 23 -18.20 -16.26 3.41
CA ILE A 23 -18.07 -15.14 2.46
C ILE A 23 -17.05 -15.47 1.37
N LYS A 24 -15.90 -16.05 1.74
CA LYS A 24 -14.86 -16.47 0.78
C LYS A 24 -15.40 -17.50 -0.21
N ILE A 25 -16.15 -18.50 0.27
CA ILE A 25 -16.76 -19.52 -0.60
C ILE A 25 -17.77 -18.90 -1.56
N LEU A 26 -18.69 -18.07 -1.05
CA LEU A 26 -19.73 -17.43 -1.86
C LEU A 26 -19.14 -16.52 -2.95
N ARG A 27 -18.10 -15.74 -2.61
CA ARG A 27 -17.39 -14.90 -3.61
C ARG A 27 -16.81 -15.73 -4.75
N VAL A 28 -16.15 -16.84 -4.44
CA VAL A 28 -15.58 -17.74 -5.46
C VAL A 28 -16.69 -18.39 -6.29
N LEU A 29 -17.76 -18.84 -5.65
CA LEU A 29 -18.89 -19.49 -6.32
C LEU A 29 -19.57 -18.52 -7.31
N PHE A 30 -19.90 -17.31 -6.88
CA PHE A 30 -20.53 -16.32 -7.77
C PHE A 30 -19.60 -15.87 -8.88
N LEU A 31 -18.32 -15.63 -8.59
CA LEU A 31 -17.34 -15.31 -9.64
C LEU A 31 -17.32 -16.38 -10.73
N TYR A 32 -17.32 -17.65 -10.35
CA TYR A 32 -17.31 -18.75 -11.32
C TYR A 32 -18.64 -18.85 -12.07
N TYR A 33 -19.76 -18.55 -11.42
CA TYR A 33 -21.06 -18.52 -12.06
C TYR A 33 -21.16 -17.43 -13.13
N PHE A 34 -20.77 -16.20 -12.80
CA PHE A 34 -20.85 -15.07 -13.73
C PHE A 34 -19.91 -15.22 -14.94
N VAL A 35 -18.78 -15.92 -14.79
CA VAL A 35 -17.78 -16.01 -15.86
C VAL A 35 -17.84 -17.34 -16.64
N PHE A 36 -18.20 -18.46 -16.01
CA PHE A 36 -18.01 -19.80 -16.60
C PHE A 36 -19.24 -20.71 -16.60
N ALA A 37 -20.40 -20.26 -16.12
CA ALA A 37 -21.62 -21.09 -16.10
C ALA A 37 -22.38 -21.17 -17.44
N SER A 38 -21.76 -20.76 -18.53
CA SER A 38 -22.18 -21.12 -19.88
C SER A 38 -22.31 -22.65 -19.99
N ARG A 39 -23.46 -23.10 -20.53
CA ARG A 39 -23.80 -24.53 -20.61
C ARG A 39 -22.97 -25.32 -21.63
N SER A 40 -21.99 -24.69 -22.28
CA SER A 40 -21.09 -25.31 -23.24
C SER A 40 -20.04 -26.16 -22.53
N ASN A 41 -19.93 -27.45 -22.90
CA ASN A 41 -18.92 -28.35 -22.34
C ASN A 41 -17.77 -28.56 -23.34
N PRO A 42 -16.53 -28.15 -23.01
CA PRO A 42 -15.38 -28.29 -23.90
C PRO A 42 -14.92 -29.73 -24.16
N LEU A 43 -15.48 -30.72 -23.46
CA LEU A 43 -15.19 -32.15 -23.64
C LEU A 43 -16.34 -32.92 -24.32
N ASP A 44 -17.43 -32.23 -24.69
CA ASP A 44 -18.54 -32.85 -25.41
C ASP A 44 -18.09 -33.21 -26.85
N LYS A 45 -17.94 -34.51 -27.10
CA LYS A 45 -17.49 -35.04 -28.39
C LYS A 45 -18.59 -35.02 -29.45
N GLU A 46 -19.85 -34.97 -29.05
CA GLU A 46 -21.00 -35.01 -29.96
C GLU A 46 -21.34 -33.62 -30.49
N LYS A 47 -21.25 -32.60 -29.64
CA LYS A 47 -21.66 -31.23 -30.00
C LYS A 47 -20.59 -30.35 -30.64
N LYS A 48 -19.39 -30.87 -30.95
CA LYS A 48 -18.23 -30.10 -31.47
C LYS A 48 -18.13 -28.71 -30.84
N TYR A 49 -17.61 -28.65 -29.62
CA TYR A 49 -17.46 -27.41 -28.85
C TYR A 49 -16.98 -26.20 -29.69
N ASP A 50 -17.83 -25.17 -29.76
CA ASP A 50 -17.49 -23.88 -30.35
C ASP A 50 -17.21 -22.84 -29.24
N PRO A 51 -15.98 -22.31 -29.13
CA PRO A 51 -15.66 -21.25 -28.19
C PRO A 51 -16.53 -19.99 -28.33
N SER A 52 -17.06 -19.69 -29.53
CA SER A 52 -17.89 -18.49 -29.74
C SER A 52 -19.22 -18.55 -28.97
N SER A 53 -19.73 -19.76 -28.73
CA SER A 53 -20.96 -20.00 -27.94
C SER A 53 -20.83 -19.58 -26.47
N GLU A 54 -19.61 -19.40 -25.98
CA GLU A 54 -19.34 -18.91 -24.63
C GLU A 54 -19.68 -17.42 -24.51
N LEU A 55 -19.57 -16.65 -25.62
CA LEU A 55 -19.81 -15.21 -25.66
C LEU A 55 -21.31 -14.85 -25.65
N THR A 56 -22.17 -15.81 -25.98
CA THR A 56 -23.63 -15.62 -25.96
C THR A 56 -24.25 -15.87 -24.58
N TYR A 57 -23.44 -16.23 -23.58
CA TYR A 57 -23.92 -16.42 -22.21
C TYR A 57 -24.24 -15.07 -21.57
N ASN A 58 -25.51 -14.84 -21.24
CA ASN A 58 -25.96 -13.70 -20.44
C ASN A 58 -26.03 -14.10 -18.96
N PRO A 59 -25.00 -13.82 -18.14
CA PRO A 59 -25.00 -14.21 -16.74
C PRO A 59 -25.95 -13.38 -15.88
N VAL A 60 -26.20 -12.11 -16.25
CA VAL A 60 -27.03 -11.19 -15.46
C VAL A 60 -28.49 -11.64 -15.49
N GLU A 61 -29.03 -11.82 -16.69
CA GLU A 61 -30.41 -12.27 -16.87
C GLU A 61 -30.65 -13.65 -16.23
N ASN A 62 -29.72 -14.59 -16.42
CA ASN A 62 -29.82 -15.91 -15.78
C ASN A 62 -29.75 -15.80 -14.25
N PHE A 63 -28.91 -14.93 -13.71
CA PHE A 63 -28.83 -14.71 -12.27
C PHE A 63 -30.13 -14.14 -11.72
N ASP A 64 -30.66 -13.09 -12.34
CA ASP A 64 -31.87 -12.39 -11.88
C ASP A 64 -33.12 -13.27 -11.95
N THR A 65 -33.20 -14.14 -12.96
CA THR A 65 -34.38 -14.99 -13.19
C THR A 65 -34.31 -16.34 -12.45
N GLN A 66 -33.13 -16.94 -12.31
CA GLN A 66 -33.00 -18.33 -11.80
C GLN A 66 -32.32 -18.43 -10.44
N ILE A 67 -31.49 -17.46 -10.06
CA ILE A 67 -30.67 -17.55 -8.83
C ILE A 67 -31.24 -16.62 -7.76
N LEU A 68 -31.40 -15.34 -8.08
CA LEU A 68 -31.80 -14.30 -7.15
C LEU A 68 -33.17 -14.57 -6.48
N PRO A 69 -34.21 -15.07 -7.17
CA PRO A 69 -35.50 -15.35 -6.54
C PRO A 69 -35.40 -16.42 -5.45
N ILE A 70 -34.61 -17.47 -5.68
CA ILE A 70 -34.40 -18.55 -4.70
C ILE A 70 -33.60 -18.04 -3.49
N LEU A 71 -32.60 -17.18 -3.73
CA LEU A 71 -31.81 -16.58 -2.65
C LEU A 71 -32.61 -15.59 -1.80
N LYS A 72 -33.56 -14.86 -2.39
CA LYS A 72 -34.46 -13.93 -1.70
C LYS A 72 -35.61 -14.62 -0.97
N GLY A 73 -35.97 -15.85 -1.36
CA GLY A 73 -37.03 -16.62 -0.70
C GLY A 73 -36.62 -17.17 0.67
N ASP A 74 -37.59 -17.69 1.42
CA ASP A 74 -37.38 -18.19 2.79
C ASP A 74 -37.12 -19.71 2.87
N ASP A 75 -37.05 -20.41 1.73
CA ASP A 75 -36.81 -21.87 1.68
C ASP A 75 -35.30 -22.22 1.71
N ASP A 76 -34.83 -22.60 2.89
CA ASP A 76 -33.44 -23.03 3.10
C ASP A 76 -33.07 -24.33 2.37
N GLN A 77 -34.01 -25.23 2.13
CA GLN A 77 -33.76 -26.45 1.37
C GLN A 77 -33.61 -26.15 -0.13
N ALA A 78 -34.40 -25.22 -0.67
CA ALA A 78 -34.22 -24.72 -2.03
C ALA A 78 -32.86 -24.03 -2.22
N LYS A 79 -32.44 -23.18 -1.27
CA LYS A 79 -31.10 -22.56 -1.27
C LYS A 79 -29.98 -23.61 -1.24
N LYS A 80 -30.11 -24.62 -0.38
CA LYS A 80 -29.14 -25.72 -0.30
C LYS A 80 -29.03 -26.47 -1.63
N ASN A 81 -30.17 -26.84 -2.22
CA ASN A 81 -30.23 -27.51 -3.51
C ASN A 81 -29.63 -26.66 -4.63
N LEU A 82 -29.88 -25.35 -4.63
CA LEU A 82 -29.29 -24.39 -5.57
C LEU A 82 -27.76 -24.45 -5.55
N PHE A 83 -27.13 -24.32 -4.38
CA PHE A 83 -25.67 -24.35 -4.28
C PHE A 83 -25.07 -25.72 -4.65
N ILE A 84 -25.75 -26.82 -4.31
CA ILE A 84 -25.35 -28.17 -4.76
C ILE A 84 -25.38 -28.27 -6.28
N ASN A 85 -26.45 -27.76 -6.90
CA ASN A 85 -26.62 -27.79 -8.36
C ASN A 85 -25.60 -26.91 -9.08
N ILE A 86 -25.27 -25.73 -8.55
CA ILE A 86 -24.21 -24.87 -9.10
C ILE A 86 -22.86 -25.61 -9.06
N LYS A 87 -22.52 -26.23 -7.93
CA LYS A 87 -21.28 -27.01 -7.79
C LYS A 87 -21.22 -28.16 -8.80
N LYS A 88 -22.29 -28.96 -8.90
CA LYS A 88 -22.39 -30.05 -9.89
C LYS A 88 -22.32 -29.52 -11.32
N GLY A 89 -22.93 -28.37 -11.58
CA GLY A 89 -22.87 -27.68 -12.87
C GLY A 89 -21.43 -27.35 -13.27
N PHE A 90 -20.63 -26.80 -12.35
CA PHE A 90 -19.22 -26.49 -12.59
C PHE A 90 -18.38 -27.71 -12.96
N GLU A 91 -18.66 -28.85 -12.33
CA GLU A 91 -18.02 -30.14 -12.64
C GLU A 91 -18.45 -30.63 -14.03
N THR A 92 -19.74 -30.57 -14.33
CA THR A 92 -20.33 -31.05 -15.60
C THR A 92 -19.81 -30.25 -16.81
N ILE A 93 -19.71 -28.93 -16.70
CA ILE A 93 -19.24 -28.05 -17.79
C ILE A 93 -17.71 -27.87 -17.80
N ASN A 94 -16.98 -28.60 -16.95
CA ASN A 94 -15.52 -28.59 -16.90
C ASN A 94 -14.91 -27.19 -16.72
N VAL A 95 -15.43 -26.38 -15.78
CA VAL A 95 -14.95 -25.00 -15.51
C VAL A 95 -13.44 -24.94 -15.29
N LYS A 96 -12.87 -25.94 -14.60
CA LYS A 96 -11.42 -26.06 -14.38
C LYS A 96 -10.63 -26.12 -15.70
N LEU A 97 -11.15 -26.82 -16.72
CA LEU A 97 -10.53 -26.88 -18.04
C LEU A 97 -10.64 -25.54 -18.77
N LYS A 98 -11.81 -24.88 -18.72
CA LYS A 98 -12.02 -23.55 -19.30
C LYS A 98 -11.04 -22.53 -18.70
N LEU A 99 -10.92 -22.51 -17.37
CA LEU A 99 -9.96 -21.68 -16.64
C LEU A 99 -8.52 -21.92 -17.08
N ASN A 100 -8.11 -23.18 -17.20
CA ASN A 100 -6.75 -23.52 -17.64
C ASN A 100 -6.49 -23.10 -19.09
N LYS A 101 -7.47 -23.24 -19.99
CA LYS A 101 -7.38 -22.77 -21.39
C LYS A 101 -7.26 -21.24 -21.46
N LEU A 102 -8.11 -20.51 -20.74
CA LEU A 102 -8.05 -19.05 -20.67
C LEU A 102 -6.72 -18.57 -20.09
N LYS A 103 -6.27 -19.18 -18.98
CA LYS A 103 -4.97 -18.89 -18.37
C LYS A 103 -3.83 -19.09 -19.38
N LYS A 104 -3.85 -20.19 -20.12
CA LYS A 104 -2.84 -20.48 -21.15
C LYS A 104 -2.87 -19.44 -22.28
N LEU A 105 -4.06 -19.15 -22.82
CA LEU A 105 -4.23 -18.14 -23.87
C LEU A 105 -3.67 -16.77 -23.46
N LEU A 106 -4.00 -16.31 -22.25
CA LEU A 106 -3.50 -15.05 -21.71
C LEU A 106 -1.97 -15.08 -21.56
N ILE A 107 -1.42 -16.13 -20.96
CA ILE A 107 0.04 -16.28 -20.81
C ILE A 107 0.75 -16.28 -22.16
N ASP A 108 0.21 -17.00 -23.15
CA ASP A 108 0.79 -17.10 -24.49
C ASP A 108 0.72 -15.75 -25.22
N CYS A 109 -0.35 -14.98 -25.03
CA CYS A 109 -0.50 -13.63 -25.60
C CYS A 109 0.55 -12.67 -25.03
N ILE A 110 0.71 -12.65 -23.70
CA ILE A 110 1.59 -11.73 -22.96
C ILE A 110 3.08 -12.05 -23.20
N LYS A 111 3.43 -13.30 -23.49
CA LYS A 111 4.82 -13.74 -23.74
C LYS A 111 5.29 -13.55 -25.18
N LYS A 112 4.43 -13.07 -26.09
CA LYS A 112 4.85 -12.78 -27.46
C LYS A 112 5.86 -11.63 -27.45
N THR A 113 6.96 -11.81 -28.18
CA THR A 113 8.02 -10.80 -28.32
C THR A 113 7.74 -9.79 -29.44
N LYS A 114 6.75 -10.06 -30.30
CA LYS A 114 6.38 -9.17 -31.40
C LYS A 114 5.57 -7.99 -30.85
N LEU A 115 5.94 -6.77 -31.27
CA LEU A 115 5.15 -5.56 -31.05
C LEU A 115 3.71 -5.78 -31.51
N PHE A 116 2.75 -5.34 -30.70
CA PHE A 116 1.35 -5.31 -31.14
C PHE A 116 1.22 -4.37 -32.34
N ASP A 117 0.49 -4.81 -33.37
CA ASP A 117 0.12 -3.91 -34.46
C ASP A 117 -0.81 -2.85 -33.86
N THR A 118 -0.31 -1.63 -33.71
CA THR A 118 -1.01 -0.50 -33.07
C THR A 118 -2.05 0.07 -34.04
N LYS A 119 -3.09 -0.72 -34.32
CA LYS A 119 -4.21 -0.25 -35.14
C LYS A 119 -5.11 0.64 -34.28
N PRO A 120 -5.41 1.86 -34.73
CA PRO A 120 -6.38 2.68 -34.04
C PRO A 120 -7.76 2.03 -34.07
N CYS A 121 -8.43 2.03 -32.93
CA CYS A 121 -9.82 1.66 -32.81
C CYS A 121 -10.65 2.94 -32.73
N THR A 122 -11.53 3.15 -33.70
CA THR A 122 -12.47 4.28 -33.68
C THR A 122 -13.66 3.91 -32.81
N LEU A 123 -13.73 4.55 -31.66
CA LEU A 123 -14.83 4.42 -30.71
C LEU A 123 -15.67 5.69 -30.71
N LYS A 124 -16.85 5.58 -30.12
CA LYS A 124 -17.77 6.68 -29.95
C LYS A 124 -18.01 6.87 -28.46
N VAL A 125 -17.65 8.04 -27.94
CA VAL A 125 -17.98 8.45 -26.58
C VAL A 125 -19.28 9.24 -26.65
N SER A 126 -20.33 8.74 -26.02
CA SER A 126 -21.66 9.36 -26.06
C SER A 126 -22.09 9.82 -24.69
N ILE A 127 -22.86 10.92 -24.64
CA ILE A 127 -23.52 11.41 -23.44
C ILE A 127 -25.01 11.12 -23.57
N SER A 128 -25.60 10.47 -22.56
CA SER A 128 -27.02 10.17 -22.50
C SER A 128 -27.86 11.41 -22.17
N GLN A 129 -29.03 11.54 -22.80
CA GLN A 129 -30.07 12.54 -22.51
C GLN A 129 -30.58 12.47 -21.06
N GLY A 130 -30.34 11.37 -20.35
CA GLY A 130 -30.67 11.25 -18.93
C GLY A 130 -29.94 12.25 -18.01
N ILE A 131 -28.95 12.98 -18.54
CA ILE A 131 -28.27 14.07 -17.83
C ILE A 131 -29.10 15.37 -17.78
N LEU A 132 -30.10 15.52 -18.66
CA LEU A 132 -30.96 16.69 -18.67
C LEU A 132 -31.86 16.71 -17.43
N GLU A 133 -32.07 17.90 -16.86
CA GLU A 133 -33.07 18.10 -15.81
C GLU A 133 -34.47 17.90 -16.42
N LYS A 134 -35.34 17.19 -15.69
CA LYS A 134 -36.71 16.89 -16.13
C LYS A 134 -37.75 17.68 -15.35
N ASP A 135 -37.35 18.31 -14.26
CA ASP A 135 -38.18 19.13 -13.40
C ASP A 135 -38.22 20.59 -13.92
N GLU A 136 -39.36 20.98 -14.49
CA GLU A 136 -39.56 22.31 -15.10
C GLU A 136 -39.33 23.43 -14.09
N ASP A 137 -39.78 23.26 -12.84
CA ASP A 137 -39.63 24.26 -11.78
C ASP A 137 -38.14 24.49 -11.47
N LYS A 138 -37.35 23.42 -11.40
CA LYS A 138 -35.89 23.56 -11.19
C LYS A 138 -35.18 24.20 -12.37
N ILE A 139 -35.58 23.91 -13.61
CA ILE A 139 -34.98 24.53 -14.79
C ILE A 139 -35.21 26.03 -14.75
N ILE A 140 -36.43 26.46 -14.39
CA ILE A 140 -36.82 27.87 -14.31
C ILE A 140 -36.12 28.55 -13.12
N ASP A 141 -36.12 27.92 -11.94
CA ASP A 141 -35.57 28.51 -10.71
C ASP A 141 -34.03 28.59 -10.71
N SER A 142 -33.35 27.58 -11.26
CA SER A 142 -31.88 27.50 -11.26
C SER A 142 -31.24 27.98 -12.56
N ASN A 143 -32.03 28.18 -13.62
CA ASN A 143 -31.55 28.48 -14.97
C ASN A 143 -30.57 27.42 -15.51
N GLN A 144 -30.71 26.15 -15.07
CA GLN A 144 -29.86 25.02 -15.48
C GLN A 144 -30.68 23.96 -16.21
N ILE A 145 -30.21 23.57 -17.40
CA ILE A 145 -30.84 22.54 -18.25
C ILE A 145 -30.27 21.14 -17.96
N PHE A 146 -29.12 21.08 -17.31
CA PHE A 146 -28.47 19.84 -16.87
C PHE A 146 -28.74 19.60 -15.39
N ASN A 147 -28.87 18.33 -15.01
CA ASN A 147 -28.94 18.00 -13.60
C ASN A 147 -27.62 18.34 -12.88
N ASP A 148 -27.70 18.49 -11.56
CA ASP A 148 -26.57 18.82 -10.68
C ASP A 148 -25.48 17.74 -10.62
N LYS A 149 -25.69 16.59 -11.28
CA LYS A 149 -24.77 15.45 -11.32
C LYS A 149 -23.73 15.58 -12.42
N LEU A 150 -23.91 16.46 -13.40
CA LEU A 150 -22.97 16.66 -14.50
C LEU A 150 -21.55 17.02 -14.00
N ALA A 151 -21.47 17.90 -13.00
CA ALA A 151 -20.20 18.33 -12.41
C ALA A 151 -19.63 17.33 -11.38
N LYS A 152 -20.32 16.21 -11.13
CA LYS A 152 -19.96 15.21 -10.12
C LYS A 152 -19.55 13.91 -10.79
N LYS A 153 -18.84 13.06 -10.04
CA LYS A 153 -18.46 11.70 -10.49
C LYS A 153 -19.68 10.85 -10.92
N GLU A 154 -20.85 11.16 -10.38
CA GLU A 154 -22.13 10.55 -10.72
C GLU A 154 -22.55 10.81 -12.18
N GLY A 155 -22.02 11.86 -12.82
CA GLY A 155 -22.21 12.16 -14.23
C GLY A 155 -21.64 11.09 -15.16
N LEU A 156 -20.61 10.34 -14.73
CA LEU A 156 -19.96 9.31 -15.55
C LEU A 156 -20.90 8.17 -15.97
N LYS A 157 -21.98 7.92 -15.22
CA LYS A 157 -22.98 6.89 -15.59
C LYS A 157 -23.79 7.24 -16.83
N TYR A 158 -23.75 8.51 -17.25
CA TYR A 158 -24.39 9.01 -18.47
C TYR A 158 -23.41 9.03 -19.64
N ILE A 159 -22.16 8.59 -19.45
CA ILE A 159 -21.16 8.49 -20.52
C ILE A 159 -21.05 7.02 -20.94
N SER A 160 -21.25 6.74 -22.21
CA SER A 160 -20.98 5.42 -22.80
C SER A 160 -19.80 5.47 -23.77
N VAL A 161 -19.14 4.33 -23.95
CA VAL A 161 -18.07 4.15 -24.93
C VAL A 161 -18.41 2.92 -25.73
N ASP A 162 -18.88 3.13 -26.95
CA ASP A 162 -19.44 2.07 -27.79
C ASP A 162 -18.70 2.02 -29.14
N ASP A 163 -18.80 0.85 -29.79
CA ASP A 163 -18.36 0.70 -31.16
C ASP A 163 -19.24 1.58 -32.07
N SER A 164 -18.63 2.24 -33.05
CA SER A 164 -19.24 3.28 -33.90
C SER A 164 -20.40 2.82 -34.82
N SER A 165 -20.96 1.63 -34.60
CA SER A 165 -21.91 0.96 -35.47
C SER A 165 -23.40 1.35 -35.29
N GLY A 166 -23.74 2.27 -34.38
CA GLY A 166 -25.14 2.65 -34.12
C GLY A 166 -25.37 4.10 -33.67
N ILE A 167 -26.56 4.63 -34.00
CA ILE A 167 -27.12 5.85 -33.39
C ILE A 167 -28.06 5.39 -32.29
N ASP A 168 -27.73 5.68 -31.04
CA ASP A 168 -28.61 5.40 -29.92
C ASP A 168 -29.54 6.61 -29.69
N LYS A 169 -30.84 6.32 -29.55
CA LYS A 169 -31.88 7.35 -29.39
C LYS A 169 -31.79 8.07 -28.05
N GLU A 170 -31.15 7.45 -27.06
CA GLU A 170 -30.91 8.07 -25.76
C GLU A 170 -29.65 8.96 -25.73
N GLU A 171 -28.92 9.10 -26.84
CA GLU A 171 -27.75 9.98 -26.93
C GLU A 171 -28.16 11.44 -27.12
N LEU A 172 -27.57 12.32 -26.30
CA LEU A 172 -27.67 13.78 -26.43
C LEU A 172 -26.62 14.30 -27.42
N CYS A 173 -25.39 13.83 -27.28
CA CYS A 173 -24.29 14.14 -28.16
C CYS A 173 -23.25 13.02 -28.14
N SER A 174 -22.40 12.97 -29.17
CA SER A 174 -21.32 12.00 -29.24
C SER A 174 -20.07 12.60 -29.85
N LEU A 175 -18.92 12.08 -29.42
CA LEU A 175 -17.61 12.41 -29.92
C LEU A 175 -16.97 11.13 -30.45
N SER A 176 -16.54 11.15 -31.71
CA SER A 176 -15.70 10.07 -32.22
C SER A 176 -14.30 10.22 -31.65
N VAL A 177 -13.79 9.16 -31.03
CA VAL A 177 -12.46 9.12 -30.45
C VAL A 177 -11.67 7.99 -31.07
N GLU A 178 -10.38 8.25 -31.30
CA GLU A 178 -9.45 7.24 -31.76
C GLU A 178 -8.65 6.73 -30.56
N ILE A 179 -8.86 5.47 -30.19
CA ILE A 179 -8.04 4.82 -29.16
C ILE A 179 -6.94 4.02 -29.85
N LYS A 180 -5.70 4.45 -29.63
CA LYS A 180 -4.50 3.73 -30.07
C LYS A 180 -3.86 3.03 -28.88
N PHE A 181 -3.75 1.71 -28.95
CA PHE A 181 -2.97 0.92 -28.00
C PHE A 181 -1.52 0.91 -28.47
N ASN A 182 -0.60 1.45 -27.66
CA ASN A 182 0.83 1.40 -27.92
C ASN A 182 1.51 0.41 -26.96
N ASP A 183 2.43 -0.40 -27.48
CA ASP A 183 3.30 -1.25 -26.66
C ASP A 183 4.52 -0.44 -26.19
N ILE A 184 4.86 -0.53 -24.90
CA ILE A 184 6.05 0.12 -24.32
C ILE A 184 7.03 -1.00 -23.96
N GLN A 185 8.13 -1.06 -24.70
CA GLN A 185 9.19 -2.04 -24.50
C GLN A 185 10.45 -1.38 -23.94
N TYR A 186 10.98 -1.96 -22.87
CA TYR A 186 12.20 -1.48 -22.24
C TYR A 186 13.40 -2.32 -22.65
N PHE A 187 14.45 -1.66 -23.11
CA PHE A 187 15.72 -2.29 -23.51
C PHE A 187 16.80 -1.97 -22.49
N ARG A 188 17.66 -2.96 -22.21
CA ARG A 188 18.79 -2.79 -21.29
C ARG A 188 19.89 -1.97 -21.96
N SER A 189 20.39 -0.94 -21.27
CA SER A 189 21.60 -0.22 -21.67
C SER A 189 22.88 -0.97 -21.25
N ASN A 190 24.02 -0.57 -21.82
CA ASN A 190 25.33 -1.12 -21.44
C ASN A 190 25.87 -0.58 -20.11
N GLU A 191 25.18 0.37 -19.49
CA GLU A 191 25.61 0.98 -18.24
C GLU A 191 25.41 0.02 -17.06
N GLU A 192 26.44 -0.11 -16.23
CA GLU A 192 26.40 -0.92 -15.02
C GLU A 192 26.98 -0.12 -13.85
N GLN A 193 26.24 -0.06 -12.75
CA GLN A 193 26.67 0.58 -11.53
C GLN A 193 26.78 -0.46 -10.42
N LYS A 194 27.91 -0.44 -9.72
CA LYS A 194 28.21 -1.34 -8.61
C LYS A 194 28.46 -0.53 -7.35
N PHE A 195 28.04 -1.12 -6.23
CA PHE A 195 28.30 -0.57 -4.91
C PHE A 195 28.38 -1.72 -3.90
N SER A 196 29.05 -1.44 -2.79
CA SER A 196 29.05 -2.28 -1.61
C SER A 196 28.12 -1.72 -0.55
N MET A 197 27.59 -2.61 0.30
CA MET A 197 26.72 -2.27 1.42
C MET A 197 27.18 -3.03 2.66
N LYS A 198 27.29 -2.34 3.80
CA LYS A 198 27.49 -2.96 5.11
C LYS A 198 26.60 -2.32 6.16
N TYR A 199 26.29 -3.06 7.23
CA TYR A 199 25.66 -2.49 8.40
C TYR A 199 26.66 -1.63 9.17
N ASP A 200 26.20 -0.48 9.64
CA ASP A 200 26.90 0.35 10.61
C ASP A 200 26.37 -0.02 12.00
N LEU A 201 27.15 -0.83 12.72
CA LEU A 201 26.79 -1.43 14.01
C LEU A 201 27.47 -0.74 15.19
N GLU A 202 28.32 0.25 14.94
CA GLU A 202 29.14 0.87 15.96
C GLU A 202 28.26 1.58 17.01
N GLY A 203 28.50 1.26 18.28
CA GLY A 203 27.75 1.83 19.41
C GLY A 203 26.28 1.42 19.52
N ILE A 204 25.77 0.50 18.69
CA ILE A 204 24.35 0.09 18.74
C ILE A 204 24.13 -0.91 19.88
N LYS A 205 23.46 -0.45 20.93
CA LYS A 205 22.96 -1.30 22.01
C LYS A 205 21.61 -1.92 21.63
N THR A 206 21.41 -3.20 21.94
CA THR A 206 20.24 -3.98 21.49
C THR A 206 19.51 -4.62 22.66
N ILE A 207 18.17 -4.56 22.64
CA ILE A 207 17.29 -5.33 23.54
C ILE A 207 16.20 -5.99 22.68
N PRO A 208 16.29 -7.30 22.38
CA PRO A 208 15.26 -7.99 21.61
C PRO A 208 13.93 -8.08 22.38
N MET A 209 12.83 -8.04 21.64
CA MET A 209 11.48 -8.23 22.18
C MET A 209 10.79 -9.41 21.49
N LEU A 210 10.10 -10.23 22.27
CA LEU A 210 9.32 -11.37 21.78
C LEU A 210 7.84 -11.16 22.12
N LEU A 211 6.99 -11.10 21.10
CA LEU A 211 5.53 -11.16 21.24
C LEU A 211 5.06 -12.57 20.85
N THR A 212 4.58 -13.35 21.82
CA THR A 212 4.41 -14.79 21.61
C THR A 212 3.17 -15.37 22.30
N PRO A 213 2.44 -16.30 21.65
CA PRO A 213 1.40 -17.06 22.33
C PRO A 213 2.01 -18.02 23.37
N GLN A 214 1.23 -18.40 24.37
CA GLN A 214 1.61 -19.32 25.46
C GLN A 214 1.68 -20.81 25.04
N GLU A 215 2.16 -21.09 23.84
CA GLU A 215 2.25 -22.43 23.25
C GLU A 215 3.58 -23.15 23.54
N LYS A 216 3.55 -24.49 23.56
CA LYS A 216 4.76 -25.31 23.82
C LYS A 216 5.89 -25.01 22.82
N GLN A 217 5.57 -25.00 21.52
CA GLN A 217 6.54 -24.73 20.46
C GLN A 217 7.17 -23.33 20.60
N CYS A 218 6.39 -22.34 21.04
CA CYS A 218 6.88 -21.00 21.29
C CYS A 218 7.84 -20.92 22.48
N ARG A 219 7.51 -21.64 23.57
CA ARG A 219 8.38 -21.75 24.75
C ARG A 219 9.71 -22.41 24.41
N GLU A 220 9.70 -23.40 23.52
CA GLU A 220 10.92 -24.05 23.02
C GLU A 220 11.81 -23.07 22.25
N ILE A 221 11.24 -22.26 21.35
CA ILE A 221 11.99 -21.22 20.62
C ILE A 221 12.64 -20.23 21.59
N TYR A 222 11.90 -19.77 22.60
CA TYR A 222 12.44 -18.89 23.64
C TYR A 222 13.61 -19.55 24.41
N LYS A 223 13.41 -20.78 24.88
CA LYS A 223 14.42 -21.54 25.65
C LYS A 223 15.69 -21.81 24.85
N GLN A 224 15.57 -22.09 23.56
CA GLN A 224 16.71 -22.42 22.71
C GLN A 224 17.49 -21.17 22.26
N GLY A 225 16.82 -20.05 22.02
CA GLY A 225 17.42 -18.90 21.34
C GLY A 225 17.62 -17.63 22.18
N LEU A 226 16.80 -17.42 23.21
CA LEU A 226 16.70 -16.11 23.89
C LEU A 226 16.88 -16.18 25.41
N ILE A 227 16.85 -17.36 26.02
CA ILE A 227 16.88 -17.50 27.50
C ILE A 227 18.13 -16.90 28.16
N ASN A 228 19.26 -16.92 27.45
CA ASN A 228 20.53 -16.39 27.95
C ASN A 228 20.77 -14.92 27.53
N GLN A 229 19.79 -14.26 26.91
CA GLN A 229 19.87 -12.88 26.48
C GLN A 229 18.92 -12.01 27.30
N ALA A 230 19.35 -10.80 27.65
CA ALA A 230 18.46 -9.77 28.18
C ALA A 230 17.41 -9.45 27.11
N CYS A 231 16.17 -9.88 27.32
CA CYS A 231 15.10 -9.75 26.34
C CYS A 231 13.77 -9.40 27.03
N LEU A 232 12.91 -8.70 26.29
CA LEU A 232 11.56 -8.37 26.71
C LEU A 232 10.60 -9.43 26.16
N VAL A 233 9.84 -10.09 27.04
CA VAL A 233 8.89 -11.12 26.63
C VAL A 233 7.48 -10.68 26.96
N CYS A 234 6.65 -10.54 25.94
CA CYS A 234 5.22 -10.30 26.05
C CYS A 234 4.50 -11.57 25.60
N ASN A 235 4.01 -12.36 26.58
CA ASN A 235 3.26 -13.58 26.32
C ASN A 235 1.76 -13.35 26.46
N TYR A 236 0.96 -14.02 25.63
CA TYR A 236 -0.50 -13.95 25.70
C TYR A 236 -1.15 -15.34 25.64
N ASN A 237 -2.27 -15.52 26.34
CA ASN A 237 -3.03 -16.77 26.36
C ASN A 237 -3.90 -16.86 25.10
N TYR A 238 -3.37 -17.49 24.05
CA TYR A 238 -4.01 -17.62 22.74
C TYR A 238 -5.37 -18.32 22.79
N GLU A 239 -5.49 -19.43 23.54
CA GLU A 239 -6.74 -20.20 23.65
C GLU A 239 -7.85 -19.34 24.25
N ARG A 240 -7.58 -18.64 25.36
CA ARG A 240 -8.52 -17.71 25.97
C ARG A 240 -8.94 -16.60 25.02
N LEU A 241 -7.99 -16.03 24.27
CA LEU A 241 -8.31 -15.00 23.28
C LEU A 241 -9.28 -15.55 22.23
N LYS A 242 -9.01 -16.74 21.71
CA LYS A 242 -9.82 -17.35 20.65
C LYS A 242 -11.22 -17.73 21.11
N GLU A 243 -11.34 -18.31 22.30
CA GLU A 243 -12.59 -18.90 22.79
C GLU A 243 -13.51 -17.90 23.50
N GLU A 244 -12.95 -16.93 24.23
CA GLU A 244 -13.73 -16.04 25.10
C GLU A 244 -13.85 -14.59 24.59
N ILE A 245 -12.87 -14.11 23.82
CA ILE A 245 -12.72 -12.68 23.49
C ILE A 245 -12.96 -12.42 22.00
N PHE A 246 -12.28 -13.16 21.13
CA PHE A 246 -12.33 -13.03 19.66
C PHE A 246 -13.24 -14.10 19.02
N ASN A 247 -14.25 -14.56 19.76
CA ASN A 247 -15.17 -15.61 19.32
C ASN A 247 -16.31 -15.09 18.42
N ALA A 248 -16.66 -13.80 18.53
CA ALA A 248 -17.71 -13.17 17.77
C ALA A 248 -17.45 -11.66 17.58
N GLU A 249 -17.79 -11.09 16.43
CA GLU A 249 -17.56 -9.66 16.14
C GLU A 249 -18.36 -8.74 17.07
N ASP A 250 -19.44 -9.24 17.64
CA ASP A 250 -20.31 -8.54 18.56
C ASP A 250 -19.95 -8.68 20.04
N ASN A 251 -18.85 -9.37 20.34
CA ASN A 251 -18.37 -9.50 21.70
C ASN A 251 -17.75 -8.17 22.19
N PRO A 252 -18.35 -7.48 23.18
CA PRO A 252 -17.85 -6.20 23.67
C PRO A 252 -16.48 -6.33 24.34
N LYS A 253 -16.09 -7.53 24.82
CA LYS A 253 -14.78 -7.78 25.44
C LYS A 253 -13.64 -7.57 24.45
N MET A 254 -13.88 -7.75 23.15
CA MET A 254 -12.85 -7.62 22.11
C MET A 254 -12.23 -6.21 22.15
N PHE A 255 -13.05 -5.16 22.08
CA PHE A 255 -12.59 -3.78 22.09
C PHE A 255 -11.82 -3.45 23.38
N TRP A 256 -12.39 -3.76 24.54
CA TRP A 256 -11.76 -3.44 25.83
C TRP A 256 -10.46 -4.21 26.05
N TYR A 257 -10.37 -5.46 25.59
CA TYR A 257 -9.12 -6.21 25.62
C TYR A 257 -8.07 -5.54 24.74
N GLN A 258 -8.41 -5.21 23.49
CA GLN A 258 -7.48 -4.55 22.57
C GLN A 258 -6.96 -3.22 23.13
N LEU A 259 -7.86 -2.40 23.67
CA LEU A 259 -7.55 -1.11 24.27
C LEU A 259 -6.62 -1.26 25.49
N THR A 260 -7.02 -2.10 26.45
CA THR A 260 -6.30 -2.29 27.72
C THR A 260 -4.94 -2.92 27.49
N PHE A 261 -4.87 -3.97 26.66
CA PHE A 261 -3.62 -4.64 26.31
C PHE A 261 -2.64 -3.68 25.64
N SER A 262 -3.14 -2.89 24.68
CA SER A 262 -2.31 -1.93 23.94
C SER A 262 -1.77 -0.83 24.85
N LEU A 263 -2.64 -0.25 25.70
CA LEU A 263 -2.30 0.81 26.63
C LEU A 263 -1.26 0.34 27.66
N LEU A 264 -1.54 -0.75 28.37
CA LEU A 264 -0.66 -1.24 29.44
C LEU A 264 0.70 -1.63 28.89
N THR A 265 0.74 -2.36 27.77
CA THR A 265 2.01 -2.77 27.15
C THR A 265 2.81 -1.55 26.69
N TYR A 266 2.16 -0.56 26.08
CA TYR A 266 2.83 0.68 25.69
C TYR A 266 3.40 1.45 26.89
N LEU A 267 2.61 1.62 27.97
CA LEU A 267 3.05 2.29 29.19
C LEU A 267 4.21 1.56 29.86
N SER A 268 4.14 0.23 29.98
CA SER A 268 5.24 -0.57 30.56
C SER A 268 6.52 -0.43 29.75
N LEU A 269 6.43 -0.51 28.41
CA LEU A 269 7.60 -0.29 27.55
C LEU A 269 8.13 1.13 27.68
N LYS A 270 7.24 2.13 27.70
CA LYS A 270 7.64 3.53 27.81
C LYS A 270 8.42 3.81 29.10
N VAL A 271 7.95 3.32 30.25
CA VAL A 271 8.68 3.44 31.53
C VAL A 271 10.08 2.84 31.43
N LEU A 272 10.23 1.65 30.85
CA LEU A 272 11.53 0.99 30.70
C LEU A 272 12.46 1.71 29.73
N LEU A 273 11.91 2.23 28.64
CA LEU A 273 12.67 2.83 27.54
C LEU A 273 13.01 4.30 27.79
N ASP A 274 12.20 5.03 28.55
CA ASP A 274 12.49 6.41 28.94
C ASP A 274 13.73 6.50 29.82
N GLU A 275 14.05 5.48 30.62
CA GLU A 275 15.34 5.41 31.35
C GLU A 275 16.55 5.35 30.40
N ALA A 276 16.44 4.58 29.32
CA ALA A 276 17.48 4.57 28.28
C ALA A 276 17.56 5.92 27.55
N LYS A 277 16.42 6.59 27.35
CA LYS A 277 16.36 7.93 26.76
C LYS A 277 17.03 8.98 27.65
N LYS A 278 16.79 8.98 28.97
CA LYS A 278 17.45 9.87 29.95
C LYS A 278 18.98 9.72 29.92
N ALA A 279 19.47 8.49 29.70
CA ALA A 279 20.89 8.20 29.52
C ALA A 279 21.40 8.41 28.08
N ASP A 280 20.69 9.21 27.25
CA ASP A 280 20.95 9.47 25.83
C ASP A 280 21.30 8.22 25.00
N THR A 281 20.69 7.09 25.36
CA THR A 281 21.02 5.79 24.80
C THR A 281 19.92 5.33 23.84
N ARG A 282 20.19 5.48 22.54
CA ARG A 282 19.29 5.01 21.48
C ARG A 282 19.42 3.50 21.22
N LEU A 283 18.53 2.72 21.84
CA LEU A 283 18.44 1.27 21.67
C LEU A 283 17.94 0.82 20.28
N PHE A 284 18.40 -0.36 19.84
CA PHE A 284 17.79 -1.17 18.78
C PHE A 284 16.89 -2.24 19.40
N ILE A 285 15.62 -2.26 19.01
CA ILE A 285 14.60 -3.14 19.58
C ILE A 285 13.93 -3.92 18.44
N PRO A 286 14.45 -5.12 18.13
CA PRO A 286 13.81 -6.02 17.18
C PRO A 286 12.67 -6.78 17.86
N LEU A 287 11.41 -6.46 17.54
CA LEU A 287 10.23 -7.20 17.98
C LEU A 287 9.95 -8.36 17.04
N LEU A 288 10.15 -9.57 17.54
CA LEU A 288 9.77 -10.80 16.87
C LEU A 288 8.37 -11.25 17.33
N ARG A 289 7.41 -11.32 16.40
CA ARG A 289 6.07 -11.86 16.67
C ARG A 289 5.95 -13.30 16.19
N LEU A 290 5.76 -14.24 17.10
CA LEU A 290 5.46 -15.62 16.75
C LEU A 290 3.95 -15.78 16.54
N HIS A 291 3.55 -16.54 15.52
CA HIS A 291 2.14 -16.79 15.22
C HIS A 291 1.93 -18.20 14.65
N LEU A 292 0.74 -18.74 14.90
CA LEU A 292 0.34 -20.12 14.68
C LEU A 292 -0.47 -20.28 13.38
N THR A 293 -1.08 -19.21 12.86
CA THR A 293 -1.87 -19.25 11.61
C THR A 293 -1.12 -18.64 10.43
N ASP A 294 -1.58 -18.89 9.20
CA ASP A 294 -0.97 -18.34 7.99
C ASP A 294 -1.53 -16.94 7.67
N LYS A 295 -0.75 -16.09 7.00
CA LYS A 295 -1.14 -14.70 6.69
C LYS A 295 -2.45 -14.59 5.90
N ASP A 296 -2.70 -15.53 4.99
CA ASP A 296 -3.87 -15.54 4.10
C ASP A 296 -5.15 -16.05 4.80
N ASP A 297 -5.01 -16.53 6.04
CA ASP A 297 -6.07 -17.13 6.83
C ASP A 297 -5.82 -16.91 8.33
N ALA A 298 -5.47 -15.66 8.67
CA ALA A 298 -5.07 -15.30 10.01
C ALA A 298 -6.27 -15.25 10.95
N SER A 299 -6.12 -15.84 12.14
CA SER A 299 -7.14 -15.76 13.18
C SER A 299 -7.27 -14.33 13.74
N PRO A 300 -8.45 -13.91 14.23
CA PRO A 300 -8.70 -12.52 14.61
C PRO A 300 -7.75 -11.97 15.69
N GLU A 301 -7.41 -12.78 16.68
CA GLU A 301 -6.45 -12.45 17.74
C GLU A 301 -5.03 -12.24 17.18
N GLU A 302 -4.62 -13.01 16.18
CA GLU A 302 -3.32 -12.83 15.53
C GLU A 302 -3.29 -11.61 14.60
N VAL A 303 -4.45 -11.26 14.00
CA VAL A 303 -4.63 -9.99 13.29
C VAL A 303 -4.43 -8.82 14.25
N PHE A 304 -5.02 -8.89 15.45
CA PHE A 304 -4.78 -7.88 16.50
C PHE A 304 -3.31 -7.80 16.91
N MET A 305 -2.68 -8.92 17.26
CA MET A 305 -1.26 -8.94 17.66
C MET A 305 -0.34 -8.43 16.53
N ARG A 306 -0.71 -8.68 15.28
CA ARG A 306 -0.02 -8.11 14.12
C ARG A 306 -0.17 -6.60 14.07
N SER A 307 -1.39 -6.10 14.14
CA SER A 307 -1.66 -4.66 14.16
C SER A 307 -0.89 -3.97 15.29
N PHE A 308 -1.02 -4.48 16.51
CA PHE A 308 -0.38 -3.97 17.70
C PHE A 308 1.15 -3.89 17.56
N SER A 309 1.79 -4.94 17.02
CA SER A 309 3.24 -4.93 16.78
C SER A 309 3.72 -3.85 15.81
N TYR A 310 2.88 -3.43 14.86
CA TYR A 310 3.19 -2.32 13.94
C TYR A 310 2.98 -0.97 14.62
N VAL A 311 1.90 -0.83 15.41
CA VAL A 311 1.61 0.39 16.19
C VAL A 311 2.74 0.68 17.18
N LEU A 312 3.16 -0.32 17.97
CA LEU A 312 4.31 -0.18 18.88
C LEU A 312 5.58 0.21 18.13
N SER A 313 5.86 -0.47 17.01
CA SER A 313 7.04 -0.18 16.21
C SER A 313 7.05 1.24 15.68
N HIS A 314 5.89 1.79 15.28
CA HIS A 314 5.80 3.16 14.81
C HIS A 314 5.96 4.17 15.94
N LEU A 315 5.33 3.96 17.10
CA LEU A 315 5.42 4.91 18.21
C LEU A 315 6.83 4.95 18.83
N LEU A 316 7.42 3.79 19.09
CA LEU A 316 8.70 3.71 19.79
C LEU A 316 9.91 3.97 18.87
N ASN A 317 9.74 3.86 17.55
CA ASN A 317 10.77 4.25 16.57
C ASN A 317 10.91 5.78 16.40
N GLU A 318 10.11 6.59 17.12
CA GLU A 318 10.29 8.04 17.17
C GLU A 318 11.66 8.41 17.77
N TYR A 319 12.05 7.72 18.85
CA TYR A 319 13.36 7.88 19.47
C TYR A 319 14.25 6.66 19.29
N HIS A 320 13.76 5.44 19.59
CA HIS A 320 14.57 4.22 19.46
C HIS A 320 14.65 3.75 18.00
N ARG A 321 15.42 2.68 17.75
CA ARG A 321 15.39 1.95 16.46
C ARG A 321 14.49 0.75 16.65
N PHE A 322 13.19 0.95 16.51
CA PHE A 322 12.20 -0.11 16.74
C PHE A 322 11.73 -0.68 15.41
N SER A 323 11.73 -2.00 15.31
CA SER A 323 11.22 -2.73 14.14
C SER A 323 10.39 -3.92 14.58
N SER A 324 9.44 -4.36 13.77
CA SER A 324 8.67 -5.57 14.06
C SER A 324 8.55 -6.48 12.85
N GLN A 325 8.56 -7.80 13.10
CA GLN A 325 8.35 -8.79 12.07
C GLN A 325 7.68 -10.06 12.63
N GLY A 326 6.79 -10.67 11.84
CA GLY A 326 6.14 -11.92 12.18
C GLY A 326 6.85 -13.15 11.60
N ILE A 327 6.89 -14.25 12.36
CA ILE A 327 7.26 -15.59 11.87
C ILE A 327 6.13 -16.58 12.16
N CYS A 328 5.63 -17.22 11.10
CA CYS A 328 4.61 -18.27 11.20
C CYS A 328 5.29 -19.60 11.52
N LEU A 329 4.81 -20.30 12.56
CA LEU A 329 5.42 -21.54 13.02
C LEU A 329 5.02 -22.78 12.20
N LYS A 330 3.93 -22.71 11.42
CA LYS A 330 3.51 -23.80 10.52
C LYS A 330 4.44 -23.98 9.32
N GLN A 331 5.03 -22.89 8.83
CA GLN A 331 5.81 -22.87 7.59
C GLN A 331 7.18 -22.20 7.80
N LEU A 332 8.06 -22.88 8.54
CA LEU A 332 9.43 -22.42 8.77
C LEU A 332 10.34 -22.73 7.57
N ASP A 333 10.12 -22.01 6.47
CA ASP A 333 11.04 -22.02 5.32
C ASP A 333 12.27 -21.15 5.62
N PHE A 334 13.47 -21.67 5.33
CA PHE A 334 14.74 -20.97 5.46
C PHE A 334 14.74 -19.60 4.74
N PHE A 335 14.17 -19.52 3.53
CA PHE A 335 14.09 -18.27 2.77
C PHE A 335 13.16 -17.26 3.44
N LYS A 336 12.01 -17.71 3.95
CA LYS A 336 11.08 -16.86 4.71
C LYS A 336 11.73 -16.34 5.98
N LYS A 337 12.50 -17.18 6.69
CA LYS A 337 13.25 -16.76 7.88
C LYS A 337 14.28 -15.67 7.57
N ARG A 338 15.11 -15.86 6.53
CA ARG A 338 16.13 -14.88 6.14
C ARG A 338 15.51 -13.55 5.71
N ASN A 339 14.42 -13.58 4.96
CA ASN A 339 13.65 -12.38 4.58
C ASN A 339 13.04 -11.66 5.79
N SER A 340 12.47 -12.41 6.73
CA SER A 340 11.94 -11.84 7.96
C SER A 340 13.04 -11.16 8.78
N LEU A 341 14.21 -11.80 8.92
CA LEU A 341 15.34 -11.18 9.61
C LEU A 341 15.82 -9.91 8.88
N SER A 342 15.97 -9.94 7.55
CA SER A 342 16.32 -8.74 6.76
C SER A 342 15.39 -7.56 7.06
N SER A 343 14.08 -7.82 7.08
CA SER A 343 13.06 -6.81 7.37
C SER A 343 13.17 -6.26 8.80
N LEU A 344 13.49 -7.13 9.77
CA LEU A 344 13.69 -6.77 11.17
C LEU A 344 14.94 -5.89 11.35
N TYR A 345 16.04 -6.18 10.66
CA TYR A 345 17.26 -5.34 10.72
C TYR A 345 17.21 -4.11 9.81
N SER A 346 16.07 -3.82 9.19
CA SER A 346 15.98 -2.75 8.18
C SER A 346 16.19 -1.34 8.74
N THR A 347 15.93 -1.12 10.04
CA THR A 347 16.12 0.18 10.73
C THR A 347 17.56 0.43 11.18
N ILE A 348 18.44 -0.58 11.10
CA ILE A 348 19.85 -0.40 11.39
C ILE A 348 20.50 0.44 10.28
N PRO A 349 21.32 1.46 10.64
CA PRO A 349 22.11 2.24 9.69
C PRO A 349 22.97 1.37 8.76
N LYS A 350 23.14 1.85 7.53
CA LYS A 350 23.93 1.16 6.49
C LYS A 350 24.89 2.14 5.85
N ILE A 351 26.06 1.63 5.50
CA ILE A 351 27.07 2.38 4.75
C ILE A 351 27.16 1.79 3.36
N PHE A 352 27.04 2.65 2.36
CA PHE A 352 27.16 2.34 0.94
C PHE A 352 28.40 2.97 0.36
N LYS A 353 29.11 2.25 -0.51
CA LYS A 353 30.24 2.81 -1.26
C LYS A 353 30.11 2.41 -2.73
N PHE A 354 30.04 3.40 -3.60
CA PHE A 354 30.05 3.19 -5.05
C PHE A 354 31.46 2.88 -5.53
N ASP A 355 31.55 2.02 -6.54
CA ASP A 355 32.85 1.64 -7.11
C ASP A 355 33.32 2.67 -8.15
N ASN A 356 32.38 3.16 -8.98
CA ASN A 356 32.66 3.96 -10.17
C ASN A 356 31.95 5.34 -10.17
N TYR A 357 31.48 5.80 -9.02
CA TYR A 357 30.70 7.04 -8.88
C TYR A 357 31.04 7.75 -7.57
N THR A 358 31.20 9.06 -7.59
CA THR A 358 31.35 9.88 -6.38
C THR A 358 30.24 10.91 -6.34
N PRO A 359 29.30 10.82 -5.39
CA PRO A 359 28.24 11.81 -5.25
C PRO A 359 28.79 13.21 -4.94
N LYS A 360 28.09 14.26 -5.37
CA LYS A 360 28.39 15.64 -4.98
C LYS A 360 27.43 16.16 -3.91
N LEU A 361 26.23 15.62 -3.84
CA LEU A 361 25.23 15.96 -2.84
C LEU A 361 25.62 15.49 -1.43
N ASP A 362 25.83 16.44 -0.52
CA ASP A 362 26.23 16.16 0.86
C ASP A 362 25.16 15.41 1.65
N LYS A 363 23.95 15.99 1.73
CA LYS A 363 22.89 15.49 2.61
C LYS A 363 21.53 15.54 1.92
N LEU A 364 20.81 14.43 2.01
CA LEU A 364 19.44 14.30 1.52
C LEU A 364 18.56 13.67 2.61
N ALA A 365 17.41 14.27 2.85
CA ALA A 365 16.37 13.66 3.67
C ALA A 365 15.22 13.17 2.78
N ILE A 366 14.68 12.00 3.09
CA ILE A 366 13.43 11.49 2.53
C ILE A 366 12.40 11.55 3.66
N ILE A 367 11.36 12.34 3.48
CA ILE A 367 10.24 12.46 4.43
C ILE A 367 9.03 11.82 3.78
N VAL A 368 8.51 10.78 4.43
CA VAL A 368 7.32 10.07 3.96
C VAL A 368 6.16 10.39 4.89
N VAL A 369 5.02 10.83 4.34
CA VAL A 369 3.85 11.27 5.11
C VAL A 369 2.58 10.60 4.61
N SER A 370 1.73 10.21 5.57
CA SER A 370 0.37 9.76 5.35
C SER A 370 -0.51 10.19 6.52
N SER A 371 -1.78 9.86 6.48
CA SER A 371 -2.69 10.04 7.61
C SER A 371 -3.66 8.89 7.76
N ARG A 372 -4.47 8.91 8.80
CA ARG A 372 -5.67 8.10 8.94
C ARG A 372 -6.67 8.86 9.81
N GLU A 373 -7.96 8.71 9.56
CA GLU A 373 -8.98 9.21 10.50
C GLU A 373 -8.78 8.56 11.88
N CYS A 374 -9.02 9.33 12.96
CA CYS A 374 -8.95 8.82 14.32
C CYS A 374 -10.13 7.91 14.62
N ASP A 375 -11.34 8.44 14.56
CA ASP A 375 -12.56 7.66 14.66
C ASP A 375 -13.47 7.99 13.48
N ARG A 376 -14.11 6.96 12.92
CA ARG A 376 -14.99 7.15 11.75
C ARG A 376 -16.44 6.86 12.12
N LYS A 377 -17.27 7.91 12.14
CA LYS A 377 -18.73 7.82 12.12
C LYS A 377 -19.24 8.24 10.74
N SER A 378 -20.20 7.51 10.18
CA SER A 378 -20.66 7.69 8.79
C SER A 378 -21.28 9.05 8.46
N THR A 379 -21.63 9.88 9.45
CA THR A 379 -22.45 11.08 9.26
C THR A 379 -21.79 12.41 9.65
N ASN A 380 -20.54 12.42 10.14
CA ASN A 380 -19.92 13.65 10.64
C ASN A 380 -18.93 14.26 9.62
N THR A 381 -19.03 15.57 9.40
CA THR A 381 -18.14 16.36 8.54
C THR A 381 -16.87 16.82 9.26
N TYR A 382 -16.91 16.99 10.59
CA TYR A 382 -15.71 17.26 11.38
C TYR A 382 -14.96 15.96 11.68
N GLN A 383 -13.68 15.92 11.32
CA GLN A 383 -12.84 14.74 11.46
C GLN A 383 -11.47 15.12 12.01
N ILE A 384 -11.05 14.39 13.04
CA ILE A 384 -9.67 14.40 13.52
C ILE A 384 -8.91 13.32 12.76
N LYS A 385 -7.72 13.66 12.29
CA LYS A 385 -6.83 12.78 11.53
C LYS A 385 -5.51 12.63 12.27
N ASN A 386 -5.04 11.40 12.37
CA ASN A 386 -3.70 11.07 12.82
C ASN A 386 -2.76 11.17 11.62
N MET A 387 -1.89 12.19 11.59
CA MET A 387 -0.75 12.24 10.69
C MET A 387 0.29 11.21 11.14
N ILE A 388 0.88 10.50 10.19
CA ILE A 388 1.92 9.51 10.42
C ILE A 388 3.05 9.73 9.42
N GLY A 389 4.30 9.60 9.88
CA GLY A 389 5.45 9.79 9.01
C GLY A 389 6.71 9.06 9.43
N GLU A 390 7.66 9.02 8.51
CA GLU A 390 9.00 8.45 8.68
C GLU A 390 10.03 9.36 8.00
N VAL A 391 11.19 9.52 8.64
CA VAL A 391 12.31 10.29 8.12
C VAL A 391 13.52 9.38 7.89
N ILE A 392 14.00 9.35 6.65
CA ILE A 392 15.22 8.65 6.26
C ILE A 392 16.27 9.69 5.88
N CYS A 393 17.49 9.49 6.36
CA CYS A 393 18.60 10.40 6.14
C CYS A 393 19.70 9.69 5.36
N LEU A 394 20.25 10.39 4.36
CA LEU A 394 21.44 10.00 3.63
C LEU A 394 22.50 11.09 3.82
N ASP A 395 23.66 10.70 4.32
CA ASP A 395 24.78 11.58 4.64
C ASP A 395 26.05 11.09 3.92
N HIS A 396 26.58 11.93 3.04
CA HIS A 396 27.82 11.66 2.32
C HIS A 396 29.01 12.02 3.20
N GLN A 397 29.73 10.99 3.64
CA GLN A 397 30.92 11.13 4.47
C GLN A 397 32.16 11.51 3.63
N LYS A 398 32.09 12.65 2.94
CA LYS A 398 33.12 13.16 2.02
C LYS A 398 34.53 13.15 2.63
N ASN A 399 34.63 13.59 3.87
CA ASN A 399 35.91 13.86 4.53
C ASN A 399 36.55 12.63 5.21
N THR A 400 35.90 11.46 5.21
CA THR A 400 36.42 10.28 5.91
C THR A 400 36.53 9.05 5.02
N SER A 401 35.44 8.66 4.34
CA SER A 401 35.35 7.36 3.69
C SER A 401 34.85 7.41 2.25
N ASN A 402 34.42 8.60 1.79
CA ASN A 402 33.66 8.79 0.55
C ASN A 402 32.49 7.79 0.44
N ALA A 403 31.86 7.49 1.57
CA ALA A 403 30.74 6.56 1.67
C ALA A 403 29.47 7.29 2.07
N ILE A 404 28.33 6.69 1.74
CA ILE A 404 27.01 7.24 2.04
C ILE A 404 26.45 6.47 3.23
N ARG A 405 26.24 7.17 4.33
CA ARG A 405 25.58 6.62 5.51
C ARG A 405 24.08 6.87 5.39
N LEU A 406 23.31 5.78 5.29
CA LEU A 406 21.86 5.80 5.30
C LEU A 406 21.34 5.33 6.64
N TYR A 407 20.47 6.12 7.28
CA TYR A 407 19.86 5.74 8.55
C TYR A 407 18.42 6.25 8.67
N ASN A 408 17.64 5.52 9.46
CA ASN A 408 16.31 5.96 9.87
C ASN A 408 16.46 6.96 11.02
N GLN A 409 16.07 8.23 10.81
CA GLN A 409 16.10 9.23 11.87
C GLN A 409 15.04 8.92 12.92
N GLY A 410 13.87 8.46 12.47
CA GLY A 410 12.77 8.03 13.30
C GLY A 410 11.43 8.18 12.59
N THR A 411 10.38 7.73 13.27
CA THR A 411 8.99 7.96 12.89
C THR A 411 8.40 9.15 13.65
N PHE A 412 7.26 9.64 13.19
CA PHE A 412 6.49 10.64 13.91
C PHE A 412 4.99 10.41 13.70
N SER A 413 4.19 10.90 14.63
CA SER A 413 2.72 10.93 14.51
C SER A 413 2.15 12.06 15.34
N LYS A 414 1.03 12.66 14.91
CA LYS A 414 0.28 13.63 15.71
C LYS A 414 -1.17 13.71 15.23
N ASN A 415 -2.10 13.97 16.14
CA ASN A 415 -3.51 14.15 15.84
C ASN A 415 -3.78 15.62 15.51
N TYR A 416 -4.50 15.86 14.43
CA TYR A 416 -4.84 17.18 13.92
C TYR A 416 -6.31 17.22 13.49
N ASP A 417 -6.91 18.40 13.49
CA ASP A 417 -8.15 18.59 12.74
C ASP A 417 -7.91 18.54 11.21
N THR A 418 -8.99 18.55 10.44
CA THR A 418 -8.92 18.39 8.99
C THR A 418 -8.30 19.60 8.27
N GLU A 419 -8.33 20.80 8.84
CA GLU A 419 -7.72 21.98 8.21
C GLU A 419 -6.24 22.08 8.56
N GLU A 420 -5.90 21.95 9.83
CA GLU A 420 -4.54 22.10 10.35
C GLU A 420 -3.59 21.11 9.68
N ILE A 421 -4.03 19.86 9.51
CA ILE A 421 -3.20 18.78 8.94
C ILE A 421 -2.71 19.07 7.50
N TYR A 422 -3.43 19.87 6.74
CA TYR A 422 -3.11 20.21 5.34
C TYR A 422 -2.67 21.67 5.13
N LYS A 423 -2.56 22.44 6.22
CA LYS A 423 -2.10 23.84 6.19
C LYS A 423 -0.81 24.06 6.99
N ASN A 424 -0.79 23.62 8.25
CA ASN A 424 0.32 23.89 9.16
C ASN A 424 0.53 22.78 10.22
N PRO A 425 0.93 21.56 9.80
CA PRO A 425 1.24 20.48 10.73
C PRO A 425 2.60 20.72 11.39
N ASP A 426 2.59 21.18 12.64
CA ASP A 426 3.79 21.54 13.40
C ASP A 426 4.81 20.39 13.53
N VAL A 427 4.39 19.13 13.64
CA VAL A 427 5.28 17.97 13.72
C VAL A 427 6.19 17.87 12.49
N LEU A 428 5.67 18.24 11.31
CA LEU A 428 6.40 18.21 10.06
C LEU A 428 7.39 19.38 9.99
N THR A 429 6.93 20.57 10.34
CA THR A 429 7.77 21.79 10.42
C THR A 429 8.93 21.60 11.41
N ASN A 430 8.67 20.98 12.56
CA ASN A 430 9.68 20.68 13.56
C ASN A 430 10.72 19.69 13.03
N LYS A 431 10.31 18.63 12.32
CA LYS A 431 11.24 17.67 11.71
C LYS A 431 12.09 18.29 10.61
N VAL A 432 11.51 19.11 9.74
CA VAL A 432 12.28 19.85 8.73
C VAL A 432 13.26 20.81 9.39
N THR A 433 12.86 21.50 10.46
CA THR A 433 13.75 22.40 11.23
C THR A 433 14.89 21.65 11.90
N GLU A 434 14.62 20.50 12.52
CA GLU A 434 15.63 19.63 13.12
C GLU A 434 16.69 19.19 12.08
N LEU A 435 16.24 18.78 10.90
CA LEU A 435 17.11 18.34 9.81
C LEU A 435 17.88 19.52 9.19
N TYR A 436 17.23 20.67 9.02
CA TYR A 436 17.86 21.89 8.55
C TYR A 436 19.04 22.29 9.45
N ASN A 437 18.85 22.24 10.77
CA ASN A 437 19.89 22.52 11.77
C ASN A 437 21.03 21.48 11.73
N LYS A 438 20.77 20.26 11.23
CA LYS A 438 21.77 19.21 10.99
C LYS A 438 22.47 19.34 9.62
N GLY A 439 22.20 20.41 8.87
CA GLY A 439 22.82 20.71 7.58
C GLY A 439 22.12 20.09 6.37
N TYR A 440 20.91 19.53 6.53
CA TYR A 440 20.14 19.04 5.38
C TYR A 440 19.55 20.22 4.61
N ARG A 441 19.68 20.20 3.28
CA ARG A 441 19.11 21.21 2.37
C ARG A 441 18.17 20.62 1.34
N HIS A 442 18.34 19.34 0.97
CA HIS A 442 17.49 18.67 0.00
C HIS A 442 16.54 17.70 0.70
N PHE A 443 15.25 17.76 0.35
CA PHE A 443 14.17 16.98 0.95
C PHE A 443 13.30 16.33 -0.12
N LEU A 444 13.38 15.00 -0.27
CA LEU A 444 12.39 14.25 -1.03
C LEU A 444 11.13 14.11 -0.17
N TYR A 445 10.06 14.77 -0.58
CA TYR A 445 8.81 14.81 0.16
C TYR A 445 7.78 13.89 -0.50
N ILE A 446 7.60 12.72 0.09
CA ILE A 446 6.73 11.66 -0.43
C ILE A 446 5.47 11.62 0.40
N ALA A 447 4.33 11.89 -0.21
CA ALA A 447 3.06 11.87 0.50
C ALA A 447 1.97 11.19 -0.30
N LYS A 448 1.09 10.48 0.41
CA LYS A 448 -0.14 9.92 -0.16
C LYS A 448 -1.24 10.00 0.89
N SER A 449 -2.34 10.68 0.56
CA SER A 449 -3.54 10.63 1.39
C SER A 449 -4.18 9.23 1.25
N PRO A 450 -4.71 8.63 2.32
CA PRO A 450 -5.50 7.41 2.19
C PRO A 450 -6.65 7.60 1.22
N TYR A 451 -6.92 6.60 0.38
CA TYR A 451 -8.06 6.54 -0.53
C TYR A 451 -8.02 7.53 -1.71
N SER A 452 -6.95 8.32 -1.90
CA SER A 452 -6.69 8.97 -3.19
C SER A 452 -6.05 7.94 -4.14
N ASN A 453 -6.89 7.22 -4.88
CA ASN A 453 -6.43 6.30 -5.94
C ASN A 453 -5.80 7.05 -7.12
N TYR A 454 -6.15 8.33 -7.27
CA TYR A 454 -5.59 9.23 -8.26
C TYR A 454 -5.37 10.59 -7.60
N LEU A 455 -4.27 11.24 -7.95
CA LEU A 455 -4.15 12.67 -7.73
C LEU A 455 -5.12 13.33 -8.71
N ASN A 456 -6.18 13.97 -8.23
CA ASN A 456 -6.99 14.82 -9.08
C ASN A 456 -6.18 16.08 -9.40
N ILE A 457 -5.29 15.94 -10.37
CA ILE A 457 -4.45 17.02 -10.86
C ILE A 457 -5.30 18.11 -11.56
N THR A 458 -6.53 17.78 -11.91
CA THR A 458 -7.50 18.63 -12.62
C THR A 458 -8.48 19.37 -11.70
N GLY A 459 -8.44 19.15 -10.38
CA GLY A 459 -9.29 19.84 -9.39
C GLY A 459 -8.72 21.18 -8.91
N GLU A 460 -9.46 21.89 -8.05
CA GLU A 460 -8.94 23.05 -7.31
C GLU A 460 -7.73 22.65 -6.44
N ASP A 461 -6.79 23.57 -6.20
CA ASP A 461 -5.53 23.37 -5.44
C ASP A 461 -5.68 22.70 -4.05
N ARG A 462 -6.92 22.66 -3.53
CA ARG A 462 -7.32 22.02 -2.27
C ARG A 462 -7.21 20.49 -2.28
N GLU A 463 -7.07 19.83 -3.45
CA GLU A 463 -6.99 18.37 -3.55
C GLU A 463 -5.57 17.78 -3.45
N LEU A 464 -4.54 18.63 -3.30
CA LEU A 464 -3.14 18.19 -3.16
C LEU A 464 -2.75 17.73 -1.75
N PHE A 465 -3.65 17.91 -0.76
CA PHE A 465 -3.49 17.48 0.63
C PHE A 465 -2.11 17.86 1.23
N PHE A 466 -1.27 16.86 1.52
CA PHE A 466 0.07 17.03 2.08
C PHE A 466 1.05 17.76 1.17
N MET A 467 0.77 17.84 -0.14
CA MET A 467 1.60 18.58 -1.10
C MET A 467 0.99 19.93 -1.48
N SER A 468 0.04 20.44 -0.71
CA SER A 468 -0.57 21.75 -0.95
C SER A 468 0.47 22.88 -0.91
N PRO A 469 0.22 24.00 -1.61
CA PRO A 469 1.08 25.18 -1.52
C PRO A 469 1.28 25.68 -0.08
N ASP A 470 0.27 25.56 0.78
CA ASP A 470 0.33 25.99 2.17
C ASP A 470 1.34 25.16 2.98
N ILE A 471 1.35 23.84 2.80
CA ILE A 471 2.35 22.97 3.42
C ILE A 471 3.75 23.34 2.94
N ILE A 472 3.97 23.39 1.63
CA ILE A 472 5.31 23.65 1.08
C ILE A 472 5.85 25.01 1.53
N LYS A 473 5.00 26.04 1.56
CA LYS A 473 5.36 27.36 2.10
C LYS A 473 5.73 27.27 3.58
N THR A 474 4.90 26.62 4.38
CA THR A 474 5.11 26.45 5.82
C THR A 474 6.46 25.77 6.13
N LEU A 475 6.81 24.72 5.39
CA LEU A 475 8.08 24.00 5.61
C LEU A 475 9.31 24.85 5.31
N LYS A 476 9.20 25.84 4.41
CA LYS A 476 10.28 26.76 4.04
C LYS A 476 10.42 27.98 4.97
N ILE A 477 9.47 28.22 5.88
CA ILE A 477 9.53 29.42 6.75
C ILE A 477 10.84 29.43 7.54
N GLY A 478 11.59 30.53 7.40
CA GLY A 478 12.90 30.73 8.04
C GLY A 478 14.05 29.88 7.47
N LYS A 479 13.86 29.23 6.30
CA LYS A 479 14.79 28.26 5.69
C LYS A 479 14.88 28.47 4.17
N GLY A 480 15.28 29.67 3.75
CA GLY A 480 15.20 30.10 2.35
C GLY A 480 16.04 29.28 1.36
N ASP A 481 17.04 28.53 1.85
CA ASP A 481 17.99 27.73 1.10
C ASP A 481 17.65 26.22 1.07
N ILE A 482 16.46 25.81 1.55
CA ILE A 482 16.03 24.41 1.41
C ILE A 482 15.29 24.16 0.10
N HIS A 483 15.49 22.95 -0.40
CA HIS A 483 14.94 22.44 -1.64
C HIS A 483 14.03 21.25 -1.32
N ILE A 484 12.73 21.42 -1.54
CA ILE A 484 11.72 20.37 -1.32
C ILE A 484 11.32 19.81 -2.69
N TYR A 485 11.23 18.49 -2.78
CA TYR A 485 10.88 17.78 -4.01
C TYR A 485 9.61 16.97 -3.76
N PRO A 486 8.42 17.46 -4.15
CA PRO A 486 7.16 16.75 -3.99
C PRO A 486 7.11 15.54 -4.94
N ILE A 487 6.96 14.34 -4.38
CA ILE A 487 7.08 13.07 -5.12
C ILE A 487 5.94 12.12 -4.77
N PHE A 488 5.28 11.60 -5.80
CA PHE A 488 4.38 10.44 -5.73
C PHE A 488 5.09 9.20 -6.21
N PHE A 489 4.58 8.05 -5.77
CA PHE A 489 4.94 6.78 -6.35
C PHE A 489 3.71 5.95 -6.68
N ASP A 490 3.82 5.15 -7.74
CA ASP A 490 2.85 4.14 -8.10
C ASP A 490 3.54 2.83 -8.48
N LYS A 491 2.79 1.73 -8.48
CA LYS A 491 3.29 0.42 -8.86
C LYS A 491 2.49 -0.11 -10.04
N TYR A 492 3.20 -0.34 -11.13
CA TYR A 492 2.66 -1.03 -12.29
C TYR A 492 3.41 -2.36 -12.53
N TYR A 493 2.93 -3.13 -13.49
CA TYR A 493 3.46 -4.46 -13.77
C TYR A 493 3.94 -4.55 -15.22
N VAL A 494 5.10 -5.18 -15.41
CA VAL A 494 5.72 -5.43 -16.71
C VAL A 494 6.01 -6.91 -16.89
N VAL A 495 6.27 -7.31 -18.12
CA VAL A 495 6.60 -8.70 -18.47
C VAL A 495 8.09 -8.79 -18.72
N LYS A 496 8.77 -9.66 -17.97
CA LYS A 496 10.18 -9.95 -18.21
C LYS A 496 10.31 -10.95 -19.38
N LEU A 497 10.61 -10.44 -20.57
CA LEU A 497 10.80 -11.26 -21.78
C LEU A 497 12.22 -11.86 -21.91
N GLN A 498 13.22 -11.25 -21.26
CA GLN A 498 14.62 -11.70 -21.31
C GLN A 498 15.17 -12.01 -19.92
N ASN A 499 16.14 -12.92 -19.84
CA ASN A 499 16.83 -13.16 -18.58
C ASN A 499 17.85 -12.05 -18.30
N ILE A 500 17.73 -11.41 -17.14
CA ILE A 500 18.55 -10.28 -16.74
C ILE A 500 19.55 -10.79 -15.69
N LYS A 501 20.85 -10.53 -15.93
CA LYS A 501 21.94 -10.90 -15.01
C LYS A 501 22.22 -9.84 -13.93
N ALA A 502 21.62 -8.65 -14.03
CA ALA A 502 21.73 -7.59 -13.03
C ALA A 502 20.75 -7.81 -11.87
N ALA A 503 21.08 -7.31 -10.68
CA ALA A 503 20.21 -7.38 -9.50
C ALA A 503 18.94 -6.51 -9.63
N SER A 504 19.01 -5.43 -10.40
CA SER A 504 17.90 -4.52 -10.69
C SER A 504 18.19 -3.71 -11.95
N LEU A 505 17.15 -3.13 -12.53
CA LEU A 505 17.22 -2.15 -13.60
C LEU A 505 16.52 -0.86 -13.15
N TYR A 506 16.95 0.26 -13.69
CA TYR A 506 16.30 1.55 -13.49
C TYR A 506 16.23 2.31 -14.81
N ILE A 507 15.28 3.25 -14.91
CA ILE A 507 15.13 4.14 -16.05
C ILE A 507 15.05 5.57 -15.53
N GLN A 508 16.00 6.41 -15.95
CA GLN A 508 16.08 7.84 -15.57
C GLN A 508 15.62 8.76 -16.71
N ASP A 509 15.78 8.31 -17.96
CA ASP A 509 15.25 9.00 -19.12
C ASP A 509 13.82 8.51 -19.38
N THR A 510 12.87 9.35 -19.03
CA THR A 510 11.44 9.10 -19.22
C THR A 510 10.90 9.86 -20.41
N SER A 511 11.75 10.42 -21.28
CA SER A 511 11.35 11.26 -22.43
C SER A 511 10.27 10.65 -23.32
N GLU A 512 10.30 9.33 -23.57
CA GLU A 512 9.24 8.61 -24.31
C GLU A 512 7.93 8.52 -23.52
N LEU A 513 7.98 8.39 -22.19
CA LEU A 513 6.80 8.51 -21.33
C LEU A 513 6.28 9.96 -21.29
N ARG A 514 7.14 10.96 -21.51
CA ARG A 514 6.72 12.36 -21.74
C ARG A 514 5.99 12.49 -23.07
N GLY A 515 6.42 11.76 -24.10
CA GLY A 515 5.79 11.73 -25.43
C GLY A 515 4.36 11.22 -25.42
N LEU A 516 4.02 10.28 -24.52
CA LEU A 516 2.63 9.82 -24.30
C LEU A 516 1.73 10.87 -23.62
N VAL A 517 2.33 11.91 -23.01
CA VAL A 517 1.65 12.99 -22.29
C VAL A 517 1.72 14.33 -23.04
N ASN A 518 2.49 14.41 -24.13
CA ASN A 518 2.77 15.69 -24.78
C ASN A 518 2.05 15.85 -26.12
N ASP A 519 0.96 16.62 -26.09
CA ASP A 519 0.91 17.79 -26.97
C ASP A 519 1.89 18.82 -26.40
N LYS A 520 3.02 19.02 -27.09
CA LYS A 520 4.09 19.95 -26.72
C LYS A 520 3.63 21.39 -26.89
N ALA A 521 2.82 21.91 -25.97
CA ALA A 521 2.61 23.35 -25.75
C ALA A 521 1.79 23.67 -24.50
N ASP A 522 1.50 22.69 -23.62
CA ASP A 522 0.47 22.92 -22.62
C ASP A 522 1.05 23.26 -21.23
N ALA A 523 0.84 24.51 -20.80
CA ALA A 523 1.04 24.95 -19.42
C ALA A 523 0.15 24.17 -18.42
N SER A 524 -0.75 23.31 -18.91
CA SER A 524 -1.60 22.41 -18.13
C SER A 524 -0.87 21.16 -17.58
N GLN A 525 0.35 20.82 -18.04
CA GLN A 525 1.05 19.64 -17.55
C GLN A 525 1.50 19.85 -16.10
N ARG A 526 0.75 19.23 -15.18
CA ARG A 526 0.90 19.38 -13.73
C ARG A 526 1.61 18.20 -13.04
N SER A 527 1.92 17.12 -13.76
CA SER A 527 2.68 15.99 -13.20
C SER A 527 3.57 15.31 -14.24
N LEU A 528 4.72 14.79 -13.80
CA LEU A 528 5.71 14.15 -14.67
C LEU A 528 6.44 12.97 -14.01
N VAL A 529 6.44 11.81 -14.69
CA VAL A 529 7.24 10.64 -14.30
C VAL A 529 8.71 10.94 -14.56
N PHE A 530 9.57 10.75 -13.56
CA PHE A 530 11.01 11.05 -13.68
C PHE A 530 11.92 9.86 -13.37
N PHE A 531 11.40 8.77 -12.78
CA PHE A 531 12.20 7.62 -12.42
C PHE A 531 11.38 6.33 -12.30
N ASN A 532 11.87 5.24 -12.90
CA ASN A 532 11.29 3.90 -12.73
C ASN A 532 12.34 2.92 -12.19
N LEU A 533 11.95 2.07 -11.22
CA LEU A 533 12.80 1.02 -10.66
C LEU A 533 12.17 -0.36 -10.84
N PHE A 534 13.00 -1.30 -11.27
CA PHE A 534 12.61 -2.67 -11.56
C PHE A 534 13.56 -3.65 -10.86
N ASN A 535 13.03 -4.55 -10.01
CA ASN A 535 13.87 -5.53 -9.30
C ASN A 535 13.97 -6.89 -10.01
N GLY A 536 13.22 -7.12 -11.10
CA GLY A 536 13.33 -8.36 -11.88
C GLY A 536 12.94 -9.65 -11.16
N ILE A 537 12.36 -9.56 -9.96
CA ILE A 537 11.97 -10.72 -9.14
C ILE A 537 10.60 -11.22 -9.60
N THR A 538 10.50 -12.51 -9.92
CA THR A 538 9.23 -13.22 -10.05
C THR A 538 8.98 -13.97 -8.74
N VAL A 539 8.14 -13.42 -7.86
CA VAL A 539 7.83 -14.03 -6.55
C VAL A 539 6.75 -15.09 -6.72
N GLY A 540 7.06 -16.37 -6.43
CA GLY A 540 6.11 -17.50 -6.48
C GLY A 540 6.46 -18.54 -7.54
N ASN A 541 5.54 -19.47 -7.82
CA ASN A 541 5.74 -20.48 -8.87
C ASN A 541 5.96 -19.81 -10.24
N LYS A 542 7.07 -20.16 -10.91
CA LYS A 542 7.42 -19.65 -12.25
C LYS A 542 6.33 -19.90 -13.31
N ASN A 543 5.48 -20.90 -13.10
CA ASN A 543 4.37 -21.25 -14.00
C ASN A 543 3.10 -20.44 -13.75
N ASP A 544 3.01 -19.71 -12.64
CA ASP A 544 1.79 -19.03 -12.19
C ASP A 544 1.85 -17.50 -12.29
N ARG A 545 3.03 -16.90 -12.51
CA ARG A 545 3.18 -15.44 -12.61
C ARG A 545 4.07 -15.04 -13.78
N SER A 546 3.46 -14.31 -14.72
CA SER A 546 4.10 -13.75 -15.92
C SER A 546 4.48 -12.27 -15.77
N TYR A 547 4.14 -11.64 -14.65
CA TYR A 547 4.32 -10.21 -14.41
C TYR A 547 5.29 -9.93 -13.27
N ASN A 548 6.00 -8.80 -13.39
CA ASN A 548 6.99 -8.31 -12.45
C ASN A 548 6.65 -6.85 -12.11
N GLY A 549 6.80 -6.47 -10.84
CA GLY A 549 6.48 -5.10 -10.42
C GLY A 549 7.55 -4.09 -10.84
N VAL A 550 7.10 -2.89 -11.20
CA VAL A 550 7.91 -1.68 -11.34
C VAL A 550 7.35 -0.63 -10.39
N ILE A 551 8.21 0.09 -9.68
CA ILE A 551 7.81 1.31 -8.97
C ILE A 551 8.16 2.51 -9.83
N SER A 552 7.19 3.41 -10.00
CA SER A 552 7.28 4.64 -10.78
C SER A 552 7.24 5.82 -9.84
N TYR A 553 8.10 6.81 -10.07
CA TYR A 553 8.14 8.07 -9.33
C TYR A 553 7.75 9.24 -10.23
N THR A 554 6.82 10.04 -9.72
CA THR A 554 6.23 11.18 -10.39
C THR A 554 6.37 12.42 -9.52
N THR A 555 6.62 13.58 -10.12
CA THR A 555 6.65 14.86 -9.41
C THR A 555 5.58 15.81 -9.95
N LEU A 556 5.35 16.91 -9.25
CA LEU A 556 4.42 17.97 -9.63
C LEU A 556 5.18 19.09 -10.32
N LEU A 557 4.57 19.68 -11.34
CA LEU A 557 5.13 20.79 -12.11
C LEU A 557 4.10 21.92 -12.21
N ASN A 558 4.57 23.16 -12.21
CA ASN A 558 3.73 24.35 -12.41
C ASN A 558 2.55 24.46 -11.43
N ILE A 559 2.71 23.94 -10.21
CA ILE A 559 1.68 23.96 -9.16
C ILE A 559 1.94 25.06 -8.15
N TYR A 560 3.22 25.31 -7.86
CA TYR A 560 3.62 26.30 -6.87
C TYR A 560 3.89 27.60 -7.61
N ASN A 561 3.20 28.68 -7.23
CA ASN A 561 3.47 30.04 -7.71
C ASN A 561 4.82 30.58 -7.18
N ASP A 562 5.90 29.82 -7.36
CA ASP A 562 7.27 30.03 -6.87
C ASP A 562 8.26 29.55 -7.95
N ILE A 563 8.77 30.49 -8.75
CA ILE A 563 9.65 30.21 -9.89
C ILE A 563 10.96 29.53 -9.45
N GLU A 564 11.52 29.91 -8.30
CA GLU A 564 12.78 29.34 -7.81
C GLU A 564 12.58 27.90 -7.33
N HIS A 565 11.42 27.60 -6.75
CA HIS A 565 11.05 26.24 -6.41
C HIS A 565 10.91 25.35 -7.64
N GLU A 566 10.22 25.83 -8.68
CA GLU A 566 10.07 25.09 -9.93
C GLU A 566 11.44 24.83 -10.58
N LYS A 567 12.30 25.85 -10.70
CA LYS A 567 13.68 25.66 -11.20
C LYS A 567 14.44 24.58 -10.45
N THR A 568 14.27 24.52 -9.13
CA THR A 568 14.87 23.49 -8.28
C THR A 568 14.33 22.10 -8.63
N ILE A 569 13.02 21.93 -8.80
CA ILE A 569 12.39 20.65 -9.20
C ILE A 569 12.92 20.20 -10.57
N TYR A 570 12.97 21.10 -11.55
CA TYR A 570 13.52 20.80 -12.88
C TYR A 570 14.99 20.37 -12.80
N ALA A 571 15.82 21.09 -12.05
CA ALA A 571 17.23 20.76 -11.88
C ALA A 571 17.44 19.43 -11.15
N GLY A 572 16.66 19.16 -10.09
CA GLY A 572 16.85 17.99 -9.23
C GLY A 572 16.18 16.70 -9.72
N LEU A 573 15.09 16.77 -10.51
CA LEU A 573 14.32 15.58 -10.90
C LEU A 573 14.18 15.42 -12.41
N ILE A 574 14.12 16.49 -13.20
CA ILE A 574 13.68 16.42 -14.60
C ILE A 574 14.85 16.44 -15.57
N ASN A 575 15.68 17.48 -15.50
CA ASN A 575 16.79 17.76 -16.39
C ASN A 575 17.96 16.82 -16.10
N ASP A 576 18.76 16.50 -17.13
CA ASP A 576 19.97 15.68 -16.94
C ASP A 576 21.08 16.49 -16.26
N THR A 577 21.05 16.54 -14.93
CA THR A 577 22.03 17.24 -14.09
C THR A 577 22.75 16.24 -13.17
N GLU A 578 23.91 16.65 -12.64
CA GLU A 578 24.60 15.87 -11.59
C GLU A 578 23.74 15.74 -10.32
N LEU A 579 23.00 16.79 -9.95
CA LEU A 579 22.10 16.77 -8.80
C LEU A 579 20.99 15.70 -8.97
N LYS A 580 20.42 15.59 -10.18
CA LYS A 580 19.46 14.53 -10.49
C LYS A 580 20.09 13.16 -10.32
N LYS A 581 21.30 12.94 -10.87
CA LYS A 581 22.03 11.68 -10.73
C LYS A 581 22.24 11.31 -9.25
N ASP A 582 22.65 12.27 -8.42
CA ASP A 582 22.80 12.08 -6.97
C ASP A 582 21.49 11.69 -6.28
N ILE A 583 20.42 12.45 -6.54
CA ILE A 583 19.09 12.18 -5.96
C ILE A 583 18.58 10.79 -6.34
N LEU A 584 18.69 10.41 -7.62
CA LEU A 584 18.24 9.10 -8.10
C LEU A 584 19.08 7.95 -7.53
N ASN A 585 20.39 8.15 -7.41
CA ASN A 585 21.28 7.20 -6.75
C ASN A 585 20.90 7.02 -5.28
N TYR A 586 20.65 8.11 -4.55
CA TYR A 586 20.27 8.06 -3.14
C TYR A 586 18.92 7.41 -2.92
N LEU A 587 17.94 7.72 -3.77
CA LEU A 587 16.63 7.04 -3.77
C LEU A 587 16.81 5.53 -4.04
N THR A 588 17.66 5.15 -4.99
CA THR A 588 17.98 3.73 -5.27
C THR A 588 18.62 3.04 -4.07
N LEU A 589 19.59 3.67 -3.40
CA LEU A 589 20.21 3.14 -2.19
C LEU A 589 19.19 2.94 -1.06
N PHE A 590 18.18 3.81 -0.96
CA PHE A 590 17.08 3.61 -0.02
C PHE A 590 16.30 2.32 -0.28
N HIS A 591 15.99 1.99 -1.54
CA HIS A 591 15.38 0.69 -1.88
C HIS A 591 16.26 -0.50 -1.50
N PHE A 592 17.58 -0.39 -1.73
CA PHE A 592 18.54 -1.41 -1.32
C PHE A 592 18.69 -1.49 0.20
N SER A 593 18.52 -0.40 0.93
CA SER A 593 18.61 -0.41 2.40
C SER A 593 17.52 -1.25 3.07
N ARG A 594 16.38 -1.44 2.39
CA ARG A 594 15.24 -2.25 2.84
C ARG A 594 15.18 -3.64 2.19
N TYR A 595 16.22 -4.02 1.43
CA TYR A 595 16.29 -5.17 0.53
C TYR A 595 15.51 -6.44 0.91
N GLU A 596 15.14 -7.18 -0.12
CA GLU A 596 14.62 -8.54 -0.01
C GLU A 596 15.76 -9.55 -0.18
N ALA A 597 15.91 -10.44 0.80
CA ALA A 597 16.87 -11.54 0.79
C ALA A 597 16.27 -12.75 0.06
N ALA A 598 16.11 -12.66 -1.26
CA ALA A 598 15.62 -13.77 -2.07
C ALA A 598 16.78 -14.58 -2.65
N SER A 599 16.87 -15.87 -2.29
CA SER A 599 17.97 -16.76 -2.69
C SER A 599 19.36 -16.18 -2.36
N SER A 600 20.45 -16.70 -2.92
CA SER A 600 21.83 -16.30 -2.59
C SER A 600 22.19 -14.84 -2.90
N MET A 601 21.24 -14.02 -3.37
CA MET A 601 21.44 -12.63 -3.78
C MET A 601 20.56 -11.64 -2.99
N ILE A 602 21.07 -10.43 -2.80
CA ILE A 602 20.35 -9.28 -2.25
C ILE A 602 19.64 -8.59 -3.41
N ASN A 603 18.31 -8.44 -3.34
CA ASN A 603 17.55 -7.68 -4.32
C ASN A 603 16.93 -6.44 -3.67
N LEU A 604 16.81 -5.33 -4.40
CA LEU A 604 16.16 -4.15 -3.86
C LEU A 604 14.69 -4.44 -3.50
N LYS A 605 14.22 -3.79 -2.44
CA LYS A 605 12.80 -3.84 -2.07
C LYS A 605 12.05 -2.86 -2.95
N LEU A 606 11.11 -3.36 -3.76
CA LEU A 606 10.43 -2.54 -4.76
C LEU A 606 9.59 -1.43 -4.13
N ASP A 607 8.85 -1.72 -3.06
CA ASP A 607 8.06 -0.75 -2.31
C ASP A 607 8.61 -0.63 -0.88
N PRO A 608 9.50 0.34 -0.60
CA PRO A 608 10.05 0.55 0.73
C PRO A 608 9.06 1.31 1.64
N TYR A 609 7.96 1.85 1.11
CA TYR A 609 6.98 2.68 1.82
C TYR A 609 5.80 1.89 2.39
N GLN A 610 5.60 0.64 1.96
CA GLN A 610 4.48 -0.23 2.34
C GLN A 610 4.10 -0.25 3.84
N ASN A 611 5.05 0.03 4.74
CA ASN A 611 4.81 0.03 6.19
C ASN A 611 4.08 1.29 6.65
N LEU A 612 4.17 2.39 5.90
CA LEU A 612 3.54 3.68 6.18
C LEU A 612 2.41 3.99 5.17
N ILE A 613 2.60 3.64 3.89
CA ILE A 613 1.65 3.87 2.79
C ILE A 613 1.31 2.53 2.13
N GLY A 614 0.06 2.07 2.23
CA GLY A 614 -0.42 0.83 1.62
C GLY A 614 -1.47 0.09 2.47
N ASP A 615 -2.04 -0.99 1.94
CA ASP A 615 -3.12 -1.74 2.60
C ASP A 615 -2.71 -2.44 3.89
N ASN A 616 -1.41 -2.65 4.07
CA ASN A 616 -0.82 -3.24 5.27
C ASN A 616 0.03 -2.22 6.05
N SER A 617 -0.19 -0.92 5.83
CA SER A 617 0.51 0.12 6.57
C SER A 617 0.07 0.18 8.03
N VAL A 618 0.87 0.81 8.88
CA VAL A 618 0.53 1.00 10.29
C VAL A 618 -0.82 1.72 10.46
N GLY A 619 -1.11 2.73 9.64
CA GLY A 619 -2.40 3.45 9.69
C GLY A 619 -3.58 2.61 9.22
N ALA A 620 -3.40 1.68 8.27
CA ALA A 620 -4.46 0.75 7.88
C ALA A 620 -4.68 -0.33 8.95
N LEU A 621 -3.58 -0.87 9.49
CA LEU A 621 -3.61 -1.92 10.50
C LEU A 621 -4.12 -1.44 11.86
N SER A 622 -3.96 -0.17 12.20
CA SER A 622 -4.36 0.38 13.51
C SER A 622 -5.88 0.51 13.70
N MET A 623 -6.67 0.31 12.64
CA MET A 623 -8.13 0.38 12.67
C MET A 623 -8.73 -0.92 13.22
N SER A 624 -9.62 -0.80 14.19
CA SER A 624 -10.46 -1.89 14.68
C SER A 624 -11.89 -1.41 14.93
N LYS A 625 -12.81 -2.33 15.25
CA LYS A 625 -14.19 -1.97 15.61
C LYS A 625 -14.25 -1.47 17.05
N HIS A 626 -14.90 -0.34 17.25
CA HIS A 626 -15.23 0.15 18.59
C HIS A 626 -16.29 -0.78 19.25
N SER A 627 -16.46 -0.68 20.57
CA SER A 627 -17.55 -1.37 21.28
C SER A 627 -18.94 -1.00 20.74
N ASN A 628 -19.05 0.19 20.16
CA ASN A 628 -20.14 0.61 19.29
C ASN A 628 -19.77 0.28 17.84
N LYS A 629 -20.40 -0.75 17.26
CA LYS A 629 -20.07 -1.30 15.94
C LYS A 629 -20.15 -0.32 14.77
N ASN A 630 -20.89 0.77 14.94
CA ASN A 630 -21.06 1.82 13.94
C ASN A 630 -19.87 2.80 13.88
N ILE A 631 -18.85 2.58 14.72
CA ILE A 631 -17.67 3.42 14.83
C ILE A 631 -16.43 2.54 14.65
N ASP A 632 -15.55 2.95 13.74
CA ASP A 632 -14.19 2.41 13.68
C ASP A 632 -13.28 3.21 14.60
N PHE A 633 -12.39 2.52 15.31
CA PHE A 633 -11.45 3.07 16.28
C PHE A 633 -10.01 2.95 15.77
N ASN A 634 -9.22 4.01 15.90
CA ASN A 634 -7.80 4.00 15.54
C ASN A 634 -6.89 3.93 16.77
N SER A 635 -6.33 2.74 17.00
CA SER A 635 -5.43 2.49 18.14
C SER A 635 -4.14 3.30 18.11
N LEU A 636 -3.62 3.65 16.92
CA LEU A 636 -2.42 4.48 16.81
C LEU A 636 -2.72 5.94 17.18
N ALA A 637 -3.88 6.46 16.75
CA ALA A 637 -4.32 7.81 17.11
C ALA A 637 -4.52 7.94 18.62
N PHE A 638 -5.16 6.94 19.23
CA PHE A 638 -5.34 6.86 20.68
C PHE A 638 -3.99 6.86 21.42
N LEU A 639 -3.06 5.98 21.06
CA LEU A 639 -1.75 5.91 21.73
C LEU A 639 -0.87 7.14 21.43
N THR A 640 -1.06 7.78 20.27
CA THR A 640 -0.45 9.09 19.96
C THR A 640 -0.93 10.15 20.95
N GLU A 641 -2.22 10.13 21.31
CA GLU A 641 -2.80 11.04 22.31
C GLU A 641 -2.29 10.76 23.72
N VAL A 642 -2.22 9.49 24.11
CA VAL A 642 -1.62 9.06 25.38
C VAL A 642 -0.17 9.54 25.48
N ARG A 643 0.61 9.38 24.40
CA ARG A 643 1.99 9.86 24.34
C ARG A 643 2.07 11.38 24.54
N ARG A 644 1.21 12.15 23.87
CA ARG A 644 1.15 13.62 24.01
C ARG A 644 0.93 14.02 25.46
N TYR A 645 -0.08 13.43 26.11
CA TYR A 645 -0.40 13.71 27.51
C TYR A 645 0.78 13.41 28.46
N LEU A 646 1.53 12.33 28.19
CA LEU A 646 2.71 11.99 28.99
C LEU A 646 3.87 12.97 28.79
N TYR A 647 4.04 13.55 27.59
CA TYR A 647 5.07 14.56 27.34
C TYR A 647 4.71 15.93 27.94
N ASP A 648 3.47 16.38 27.76
CA ASP A 648 3.00 17.67 28.29
C ASP A 648 3.08 17.75 29.83
N LYS A 649 3.02 16.60 30.52
CA LYS A 649 3.19 16.52 31.98
C LYS A 649 4.66 16.61 32.40
N LEU A 650 5.58 15.99 31.64
CA LEU A 650 7.01 16.01 31.92
C LEU A 650 7.62 17.41 31.70
N GLU A 651 7.18 18.15 30.67
CA GLU A 651 7.66 19.53 30.45
C GLU A 651 7.18 20.51 31.54
N LYS A 652 6.04 20.25 32.18
CA LYS A 652 5.56 21.05 33.32
C LYS A 652 6.29 20.70 34.62
N GLU A 653 6.59 19.43 34.86
CA GLU A 653 7.34 18.97 36.03
C GLU A 653 8.85 19.32 35.96
N GLU A 654 9.42 19.57 34.78
CA GLU A 654 10.79 20.08 34.63
C GLU A 654 10.88 21.63 34.72
N GLN A 655 9.75 22.34 34.64
CA GLN A 655 9.65 23.80 34.77
C GLN A 655 9.24 24.26 36.17
N GLU A 656 8.72 23.36 37.01
CA GLU A 656 8.44 23.55 38.45
C GLU A 656 9.58 23.02 39.31
#